data_AF-A0A936ZLZ6-F1
#
_entry.id   AF-A0A936ZLZ6-F1
#
_cell.length_a   1.000
_cell.length_b   1.000
_cell.length_c   1.000
_cell.angle_alpha   90.00
_cell.angle_beta   90.00
_cell.angle_gamma   90.00
#
_symmetry.space_group_name_H-M   'P 1'
#
loop_
_entity.id
_entity.type
_entity.pdbx_description
1 polymer ?
#
loop_
_entity_poly.entity_id
_entity_poly.type
_entity_poly.pdbx_seq_one_letter_code
_entity_poly.pdbx_strand_id
1 'polypeptide(L)'
;MKRTVLLYALVVLGIQWTFAQVHDGDLTLATQAQIDAFNYTEINGSLTIQELVPGNILDLSPISKLQILQGGLTIQGNSGLQNLNGLSSLSTINGTLVIEDNANLEDLTGLSNIQTILGNLAIHKNHKLTSIGTFNELTAVNGWVSIHWNAKLFSINGFLKLATVGSNFSITSNPNLNNLNGLYTLTYIGGHLRIINNKKLYEISPLSNVTSVRSLMIKKSGLNTLDHLSSLTEIRGGLFVSDNPYLNNISGISAALDGGIVALDVLNNPQLEDFTGLENLASLGKVRIINNPNLKNLDALSNLVRVHQYLDVSNNTGLESACGIIQLLEEPSAVGGLITLDNNGANSSDAATIINNCNNCRILNGDLLLTTQTEVNNFKYCKINGDLTIQESSPNAITNLNALFNLSIVTGDVLIHNNQTIDNLDVLSNLTAVRGDFTLKGNSNLTHTGNFINLTAIGGKLSIENNAILSNLSGFSAVQSLGGDLHIENNPNLTNLDGLNISGLDPYRYCDVTIHNNPNLVNIDALSKLGFVPGNVSITANPALQNLDGLSNIRAVQDNLTIEDNTSLSDACGILSLIEDSNTSSYSFYGVRLNTTIANNAANTSAKIDIINACNNTTFADVTLTSQAEIDSFDYTIIRGTLTISESVPGNITNLDSLKTLKQVNKVRIVNNTALTTLGGLPYNLSKITDTGDNFILEDNPSLFAIDGVPPLVIYNYTTIYSLICNGIIEKAKIRHEPSQDFQYISRVPYPCFIPIPGQGLFKRRKSGGAKTVLQDVLPTISSDKLILYPTVSKGNQVTISGVKTDFSYAVYDITGKLIETNTLPYTSAEQVIKFGSKLGTGMYFIQILETNKKTSLKFMVN
;
A
#
# COMPACT_ATOMS: atom_id res chain seq x y z
N MET A 1 -77.40 -58.06 17.38
CA MET A 1 -77.07 -58.64 18.71
C MET A 1 -76.14 -59.82 18.47
N LYS A 2 -74.90 -59.91 18.97
CA LYS A 2 -74.19 -59.17 20.01
C LYS A 2 -72.73 -59.00 19.60
N ARG A 3 -72.37 -57.75 19.30
CA ARG A 3 -71.02 -57.20 19.12
C ARG A 3 -70.36 -56.94 20.50
N THR A 4 -70.66 -57.75 21.52
CA THR A 4 -70.45 -57.40 22.93
C THR A 4 -69.63 -58.40 23.74
N VAL A 5 -68.95 -59.37 23.13
CA VAL A 5 -68.19 -60.38 23.90
C VAL A 5 -66.71 -60.48 23.52
N LEU A 6 -66.26 -59.93 22.39
CA LEU A 6 -64.82 -59.99 22.03
C LEU A 6 -63.98 -58.78 22.46
N LEU A 7 -64.59 -57.75 23.09
CA LEU A 7 -63.86 -56.61 23.66
C LEU A 7 -63.46 -56.81 25.14
N TYR A 8 -63.91 -57.89 25.77
CA TYR A 8 -63.64 -58.17 27.19
C TYR A 8 -62.45 -59.12 27.44
N ALA A 9 -61.86 -59.70 26.39
CA ALA A 9 -60.71 -60.61 26.53
C ALA A 9 -59.34 -59.93 26.38
N LEU A 10 -59.28 -58.63 26.06
CA LEU A 10 -58.03 -57.84 26.00
C LEU A 10 -57.87 -56.86 27.18
N VAL A 11 -58.81 -56.84 28.14
CA VAL A 11 -58.75 -55.97 29.34
C VAL A 11 -58.22 -56.71 30.58
N VAL A 12 -57.89 -58.02 30.47
CA VAL A 12 -57.44 -58.85 31.61
C VAL A 12 -55.94 -59.26 31.51
N LEU A 13 -55.16 -58.59 30.66
CA LEU A 13 -53.70 -58.56 30.77
C LEU A 13 -53.28 -57.12 31.05
N GLY A 14 -52.86 -56.88 32.30
CA GLY A 14 -52.58 -55.57 32.88
C GLY A 14 -51.49 -54.80 32.15
N ILE A 15 -51.88 -54.04 31.13
CA ILE A 15 -51.12 -52.90 30.66
C ILE A 15 -51.83 -51.67 31.22
N GLN A 16 -51.39 -51.22 32.39
CA GLN A 16 -51.71 -49.86 32.82
C GLN A 16 -51.01 -48.91 31.85
N TRP A 17 -51.81 -48.20 31.05
CA TRP A 17 -51.32 -47.01 30.36
C TRP A 17 -51.01 -45.99 31.45
N THR A 18 -49.74 -45.89 31.86
CA THR A 18 -49.30 -44.76 32.68
C THR A 18 -49.30 -43.53 31.79
N PHE A 19 -50.40 -42.77 31.78
CA PHE A 19 -50.38 -41.43 31.23
C PHE A 19 -49.27 -40.64 31.94
N ALA A 20 -48.45 -39.91 31.18
CA ALA A 20 -47.51 -38.94 31.74
C ALA A 20 -48.29 -38.00 32.68
N GLN A 21 -47.96 -38.03 33.98
CA GLN A 21 -48.59 -37.14 34.95
C GLN A 21 -47.83 -35.82 34.93
N VAL A 22 -48.52 -34.76 34.52
CA VAL A 22 -47.96 -33.40 34.46
C VAL A 22 -48.41 -32.63 35.70
N HIS A 23 -47.48 -31.95 36.36
CA HIS A 23 -47.79 -30.94 37.36
C HIS A 23 -47.78 -29.55 36.72
N ASP A 24 -48.86 -28.79 36.83
CA ASP A 24 -48.92 -27.41 36.35
C ASP A 24 -48.48 -26.43 37.45
N GLY A 25 -47.48 -25.58 37.15
CA GLY A 25 -46.93 -24.60 38.07
C GLY A 25 -45.67 -25.06 38.81
N ASP A 26 -45.20 -24.20 39.72
CA ASP A 26 -44.00 -24.47 40.54
C ASP A 26 -44.32 -25.45 41.69
N LEU A 27 -43.39 -26.37 41.96
CA LEU A 27 -43.52 -27.39 42.99
C LEU A 27 -42.36 -27.30 43.99
N THR A 28 -42.68 -27.28 45.29
CA THR A 28 -41.69 -27.37 46.38
C THR A 28 -41.87 -28.66 47.17
N LEU A 29 -40.81 -29.46 47.26
CA LEU A 29 -40.71 -30.67 48.07
C LEU A 29 -39.82 -30.39 49.28
N ALA A 30 -40.44 -30.41 50.46
CA ALA A 30 -39.82 -30.00 51.72
C ALA A 30 -39.67 -31.10 52.78
N THR A 31 -40.21 -32.28 52.49
CA THR A 31 -40.20 -33.44 53.38
C THR A 31 -40.08 -34.73 52.56
N GLN A 32 -39.51 -35.79 53.16
CA GLN A 32 -39.45 -37.11 52.51
C GLN A 32 -40.84 -37.61 52.11
N ALA A 33 -41.87 -37.39 52.94
CA ALA A 33 -43.25 -37.80 52.62
C ALA A 33 -43.79 -37.15 51.32
N GLN A 34 -43.41 -35.90 51.02
CA GLN A 34 -43.79 -35.25 49.75
C GLN A 34 -43.03 -35.85 48.55
N ILE A 35 -41.77 -36.26 48.75
CA ILE A 35 -40.99 -36.97 47.74
C ILE A 35 -41.58 -38.37 47.49
N ASP A 36 -41.91 -39.11 48.54
CA ASP A 36 -42.48 -40.46 48.45
C ASP A 36 -43.86 -40.46 47.75
N ALA A 37 -44.61 -39.37 47.89
CA ALA A 37 -45.91 -39.17 47.23
C ALA A 37 -45.79 -38.64 45.79
N PHE A 38 -44.59 -38.36 45.30
CA PHE A 38 -44.37 -37.82 43.97
C PHE A 38 -44.71 -38.85 42.88
N ASN A 39 -45.48 -38.44 41.87
CA ASN A 39 -45.88 -39.33 40.78
C ASN A 39 -45.91 -38.66 39.40
N TYR A 40 -45.24 -37.51 39.25
CA TYR A 40 -45.20 -36.75 38.00
C TYR A 40 -44.05 -37.20 37.09
N THR A 41 -44.25 -37.12 35.78
CA THR A 41 -43.20 -37.31 34.77
C THR A 41 -42.73 -35.98 34.18
N GLU A 42 -43.52 -34.93 34.33
CA GLU A 42 -43.24 -33.57 33.86
C GLU A 42 -43.75 -32.52 34.85
N ILE A 43 -43.02 -31.42 35.00
CA ILE A 43 -43.49 -30.22 35.72
C ILE A 43 -43.44 -29.03 34.76
N ASN A 44 -44.61 -28.42 34.53
CA ASN A 44 -44.80 -27.21 33.76
C ASN A 44 -44.55 -25.97 34.66
N GLY A 45 -43.33 -25.92 35.20
CA GLY A 45 -42.88 -24.96 36.21
C GLY A 45 -41.54 -25.41 36.80
N SER A 46 -41.11 -24.77 37.89
CA SER A 46 -39.85 -25.07 38.57
C SER A 46 -40.03 -26.06 39.70
N LEU A 47 -39.03 -26.90 39.94
CA LEU A 47 -38.97 -27.81 41.08
C LEU A 47 -37.95 -27.31 42.11
N THR A 48 -38.39 -27.11 43.36
CA THR A 48 -37.52 -26.82 44.50
C THR A 48 -37.53 -27.98 45.50
N ILE A 49 -36.36 -28.52 45.83
CA ILE A 49 -36.17 -29.53 46.87
C ILE A 49 -35.36 -28.90 48.00
N GLN A 50 -36.03 -28.66 49.12
CA GLN A 50 -35.44 -27.98 50.28
C GLN A 50 -36.10 -28.42 51.58
N GLU A 51 -35.35 -29.07 52.46
CA GLU A 51 -35.85 -29.46 53.77
C GLU A 51 -36.18 -28.26 54.67
N LEU A 52 -37.30 -28.33 55.39
CA LEU A 52 -37.67 -27.36 56.43
C LEU A 52 -37.01 -27.66 57.78
N VAL A 53 -36.61 -28.90 57.99
CA VAL A 53 -35.94 -29.39 59.20
C VAL A 53 -34.69 -30.14 58.76
N PRO A 54 -33.50 -29.83 59.31
CA PRO A 54 -32.27 -30.47 58.91
C PRO A 54 -32.30 -32.00 59.01
N GLY A 55 -31.97 -32.69 57.91
CA GLY A 55 -31.83 -34.15 57.82
C GLY A 55 -33.10 -34.88 57.37
N ASN A 56 -34.14 -34.15 56.96
CA ASN A 56 -35.46 -34.73 56.63
C ASN A 56 -35.58 -35.29 55.22
N ILE A 57 -34.73 -34.89 54.29
CA ILE A 57 -34.72 -35.42 52.91
C ILE A 57 -33.48 -36.26 52.72
N LEU A 58 -33.66 -37.57 52.50
CA LEU A 58 -32.58 -38.56 52.41
C LEU A 58 -32.55 -39.29 51.06
N ASP A 59 -33.71 -39.54 50.47
CA ASP A 59 -33.85 -40.37 49.28
C ASP A 59 -34.68 -39.68 48.20
N LEU A 60 -34.11 -39.50 47.01
CA LEU A 60 -34.82 -38.97 45.84
C LEU A 60 -35.34 -40.08 44.92
N SER A 61 -35.05 -41.36 45.16
CA SER A 61 -35.47 -42.47 44.27
C SER A 61 -36.95 -42.44 43.85
N PRO A 62 -37.91 -42.00 44.71
CA PRO A 62 -39.31 -41.85 44.32
C PRO A 62 -39.58 -40.90 43.14
N ILE A 63 -38.72 -39.90 42.89
CA ILE A 63 -38.87 -38.96 41.76
C ILE A 63 -38.23 -39.42 40.45
N SER A 64 -37.74 -40.66 40.38
CA SER A 64 -37.04 -41.28 39.22
C SER A 64 -37.80 -41.28 37.90
N LYS A 65 -39.10 -41.00 37.91
CA LYS A 65 -39.93 -40.89 36.70
C LYS A 65 -39.93 -39.49 36.08
N LEU A 66 -39.42 -38.47 36.77
CA LEU A 66 -39.36 -37.11 36.27
C LEU A 66 -38.40 -37.02 35.09
N GLN A 67 -38.90 -36.59 33.93
CA GLN A 67 -38.15 -36.52 32.67
C GLN A 67 -37.93 -35.08 32.19
N ILE A 68 -38.90 -34.19 32.43
CA ILE A 68 -38.93 -32.84 31.85
C ILE A 68 -39.27 -31.80 32.92
N LEU A 69 -38.49 -30.71 32.94
CA LEU A 69 -38.76 -29.47 33.68
C LEU A 69 -38.87 -28.30 32.71
N GLN A 70 -40.07 -27.71 32.60
CA GLN A 70 -40.27 -26.48 31.82
C GLN A 70 -39.69 -25.24 32.53
N GLY A 71 -39.52 -25.30 33.85
CA GLY A 71 -38.84 -24.30 34.66
C GLY A 71 -37.44 -24.74 35.12
N GLY A 72 -37.02 -24.23 36.28
CA GLY A 72 -35.72 -24.55 36.90
C GLY A 72 -35.76 -25.74 37.86
N LEU A 73 -34.58 -26.21 38.26
CA LEU A 73 -34.39 -27.18 39.33
C LEU A 73 -33.51 -26.55 40.41
N THR A 74 -34.02 -26.44 41.63
CA THR A 74 -33.27 -25.98 42.79
C THR A 74 -33.22 -27.09 43.83
N ILE A 75 -32.02 -27.56 44.18
CA ILE A 75 -31.80 -28.52 45.26
C ILE A 75 -30.94 -27.83 46.30
N GLN A 76 -31.56 -27.41 47.41
CA GLN A 76 -30.86 -26.59 48.39
C GLN A 76 -31.12 -26.95 49.84
N GLY A 77 -30.08 -26.79 50.67
CA GLY A 77 -30.21 -26.89 52.13
C GLY A 77 -30.51 -28.30 52.65
N ASN A 78 -30.31 -29.36 51.86
CA ASN A 78 -30.63 -30.73 52.27
C ASN A 78 -29.42 -31.38 52.93
N SER A 79 -29.33 -31.26 54.25
CA SER A 79 -28.20 -31.72 55.05
C SER A 79 -28.09 -33.24 55.14
N GLY A 80 -29.17 -33.99 54.93
CA GLY A 80 -29.17 -35.46 54.92
C GLY A 80 -28.92 -36.10 53.55
N LEU A 81 -29.08 -35.36 52.47
CA LEU A 81 -29.05 -35.86 51.09
C LEU A 81 -27.63 -36.20 50.63
N GLN A 82 -27.40 -37.42 50.14
CA GLN A 82 -26.07 -37.90 49.75
C GLN A 82 -25.84 -38.00 48.23
N ASN A 83 -26.90 -38.22 47.46
CA ASN A 83 -26.83 -38.38 46.01
C ASN A 83 -28.11 -37.89 45.33
N LEU A 84 -28.08 -37.78 44.00
CA LEU A 84 -29.21 -37.32 43.18
C LEU A 84 -29.83 -38.43 42.32
N ASN A 85 -29.61 -39.71 42.60
CA ASN A 85 -29.94 -40.84 41.70
C ASN A 85 -31.41 -40.89 41.25
N GLY A 86 -32.31 -40.36 42.09
CA GLY A 86 -33.71 -40.16 41.78
C GLY A 86 -34.00 -39.21 40.62
N LEU A 87 -33.02 -38.51 40.06
CA LEU A 87 -33.20 -37.61 38.92
C LEU A 87 -32.68 -38.20 37.60
N SER A 88 -32.28 -39.48 37.59
CA SER A 88 -31.63 -40.13 36.45
C SER A 88 -32.42 -40.12 35.15
N SER A 89 -33.75 -39.96 35.17
CA SER A 89 -34.57 -39.84 33.95
C SER A 89 -34.66 -38.41 33.40
N LEU A 90 -34.19 -37.39 34.14
CA LEU A 90 -34.29 -35.99 33.76
C LEU A 90 -33.33 -35.67 32.62
N SER A 91 -33.85 -35.30 31.45
CA SER A 91 -33.06 -34.97 30.26
C SER A 91 -33.05 -33.48 29.91
N THR A 92 -34.06 -32.73 30.36
CA THR A 92 -34.29 -31.35 29.92
C THR A 92 -34.64 -30.43 31.09
N ILE A 93 -33.91 -29.33 31.22
CA ILE A 93 -34.19 -28.22 32.14
C ILE A 93 -34.24 -26.92 31.32
N ASN A 94 -35.44 -26.37 31.15
CA ASN A 94 -35.65 -25.13 30.41
C ASN A 94 -35.36 -23.87 31.25
N GLY A 95 -35.14 -24.01 32.55
CA GLY A 95 -34.76 -22.94 33.47
C GLY A 95 -33.33 -23.07 34.00
N THR A 96 -33.11 -22.55 35.21
CA THR A 96 -31.82 -22.59 35.91
C THR A 96 -31.71 -23.87 36.77
N LEU A 97 -30.54 -24.50 36.75
CA LEU A 97 -30.17 -25.60 37.65
C LEU A 97 -29.30 -25.07 38.79
N VAL A 98 -29.77 -25.18 40.03
CA VAL A 98 -29.08 -24.80 41.27
C VAL A 98 -28.94 -26.00 42.18
N ILE A 99 -27.72 -26.27 42.62
CA ILE A 99 -27.39 -27.28 43.63
C ILE A 99 -26.55 -26.59 44.70
N GLU A 100 -27.15 -26.20 45.81
CA GLU A 100 -26.51 -25.35 46.82
C GLU A 100 -26.69 -25.86 48.26
N ASP A 101 -25.64 -25.78 49.08
CA ASP A 101 -25.75 -25.98 50.54
C ASP A 101 -26.31 -27.36 50.96
N ASN A 102 -25.97 -28.41 50.21
CA ASN A 102 -26.30 -29.79 50.58
C ASN A 102 -25.07 -30.43 51.25
N ALA A 103 -25.00 -30.31 52.57
CA ALA A 103 -23.79 -30.58 53.34
C ALA A 103 -23.22 -31.99 53.17
N ASN A 104 -24.08 -33.00 53.00
CA ASN A 104 -23.69 -34.40 52.84
C ASN A 104 -23.69 -34.89 51.38
N LEU A 105 -23.96 -34.02 50.40
CA LEU A 105 -24.02 -34.41 48.99
C LEU A 105 -22.63 -34.77 48.47
N GLU A 106 -22.47 -36.03 48.05
CA GLU A 106 -21.21 -36.61 47.59
C GLU A 106 -21.25 -36.87 46.07
N ASP A 107 -22.44 -37.10 45.51
CA ASP A 107 -22.60 -37.56 44.13
C ASP A 107 -23.73 -36.82 43.38
N LEU A 108 -23.43 -36.41 42.14
CA LEU A 108 -24.37 -35.76 41.22
C LEU A 108 -24.84 -36.69 40.08
N THR A 109 -24.38 -37.94 39.97
CA THR A 109 -24.59 -38.87 38.82
C THR A 109 -26.02 -38.99 38.33
N GLY A 110 -27.01 -38.78 39.19
CA GLY A 110 -28.42 -38.67 38.82
C GLY A 110 -28.77 -37.59 37.79
N LEU A 111 -27.87 -36.66 37.46
CA LEU A 111 -28.10 -35.64 36.42
C LEU A 111 -27.41 -35.95 35.08
N SER A 112 -26.98 -37.19 34.87
CA SER A 112 -26.10 -37.57 33.74
C SER A 112 -26.74 -37.49 32.36
N ASN A 113 -28.08 -37.50 32.28
CA ASN A 113 -28.82 -37.45 31.02
C ASN A 113 -29.19 -36.03 30.57
N ILE A 114 -28.77 -34.99 31.30
CA ILE A 114 -29.04 -33.59 30.93
C ILE A 114 -28.22 -33.21 29.70
N GLN A 115 -28.90 -32.85 28.61
CA GLN A 115 -28.27 -32.44 27.36
C GLN A 115 -28.14 -30.92 27.21
N THR A 116 -29.06 -30.16 27.78
CA THR A 116 -29.11 -28.69 27.64
C THR A 116 -29.69 -28.05 28.89
N ILE A 117 -29.12 -26.90 29.27
CA ILE A 117 -29.66 -26.00 30.30
C ILE A 117 -29.89 -24.64 29.63
N LEU A 118 -31.16 -24.24 29.47
CA LEU A 118 -31.49 -22.96 28.84
C LEU A 118 -31.29 -21.75 29.78
N GLY A 119 -31.23 -21.99 31.10
CA GLY A 119 -30.88 -20.99 32.10
C GLY A 119 -29.42 -21.08 32.53
N ASN A 120 -29.19 -20.95 33.84
CA ASN A 120 -27.85 -20.99 34.45
C ASN A 120 -27.56 -22.35 35.09
N LEU A 121 -26.28 -22.65 35.30
CA LEU A 121 -25.81 -23.80 36.08
C LEU A 121 -25.03 -23.31 37.30
N ALA A 122 -25.52 -23.62 38.49
CA ALA A 122 -24.95 -23.22 39.77
C ALA A 122 -24.70 -24.44 40.68
N ILE A 123 -23.44 -24.67 41.07
CA ILE A 123 -23.07 -25.76 41.99
C ILE A 123 -22.22 -25.18 43.12
N HIS A 124 -22.86 -24.90 44.26
CA HIS A 124 -22.24 -24.11 45.32
C HIS A 124 -22.32 -24.76 46.70
N LYS A 125 -21.31 -24.56 47.57
CA LYS A 125 -21.36 -24.96 48.99
C LYS A 125 -21.72 -26.45 49.26
N ASN A 126 -21.44 -27.36 48.33
CA ASN A 126 -21.61 -28.80 48.58
C ASN A 126 -20.30 -29.36 49.13
N HIS A 127 -20.09 -29.20 50.44
CA HIS A 127 -18.79 -29.37 51.07
C HIS A 127 -18.20 -30.79 50.98
N LYS A 128 -19.02 -31.81 50.79
CA LYS A 128 -18.59 -33.19 50.59
C LYS A 128 -18.39 -33.61 49.14
N LEU A 129 -18.89 -32.83 48.18
CA LEU A 129 -18.78 -33.14 46.76
C LEU A 129 -17.31 -33.20 46.35
N THR A 130 -16.88 -34.34 45.83
CA THR A 130 -15.48 -34.55 45.43
C THR A 130 -15.26 -34.34 43.94
N SER A 131 -16.24 -34.62 43.09
CA SER A 131 -16.11 -34.48 41.64
C SER A 131 -17.42 -34.10 40.97
N ILE A 132 -17.36 -33.29 39.90
CA ILE A 132 -18.47 -33.09 38.96
C ILE A 132 -18.18 -33.94 37.73
N GLY A 133 -18.53 -35.22 37.79
CA GLY A 133 -18.32 -36.22 36.72
C GLY A 133 -19.55 -36.51 35.88
N THR A 134 -20.58 -35.67 35.98
CA THR A 134 -21.95 -36.04 35.60
C THR A 134 -22.39 -35.54 34.23
N PHE A 135 -22.07 -34.31 33.85
CA PHE A 135 -22.67 -33.60 32.70
C PHE A 135 -22.14 -34.02 31.33
N ASN A 136 -21.89 -35.31 31.12
CA ASN A 136 -21.16 -35.82 29.96
C ASN A 136 -21.90 -35.59 28.63
N GLU A 137 -23.23 -35.45 28.70
CA GLU A 137 -24.10 -35.17 27.56
C GLU A 137 -24.44 -33.68 27.39
N LEU A 138 -24.03 -32.81 28.33
CA LEU A 138 -24.35 -31.39 28.31
C LEU A 138 -23.56 -30.69 27.20
N THR A 139 -24.25 -30.19 26.18
CA THR A 139 -23.61 -29.52 25.03
C THR A 139 -23.54 -28.00 25.18
N ALA A 140 -24.50 -27.39 25.90
CA ALA A 140 -24.59 -25.95 26.06
C ALA A 140 -25.27 -25.54 27.37
N VAL A 141 -24.82 -24.40 27.91
CA VAL A 141 -25.51 -23.62 28.94
C VAL A 141 -25.77 -22.23 28.38
N ASN A 142 -27.02 -21.85 28.13
CA ASN A 142 -27.34 -20.55 27.51
C ASN A 142 -27.08 -19.37 28.46
N GLY A 143 -27.17 -19.59 29.78
CA GLY A 143 -26.85 -18.62 30.81
C GLY A 143 -25.39 -18.67 31.26
N TRP A 144 -25.17 -18.47 32.56
CA TRP A 144 -23.85 -18.58 33.20
C TRP A 144 -23.62 -19.95 33.84
N VAL A 145 -22.36 -20.35 33.95
CA VAL A 145 -21.90 -21.48 34.76
C VAL A 145 -21.12 -20.95 35.96
N SER A 146 -21.49 -21.38 37.16
CA SER A 146 -20.81 -21.04 38.41
C SER A 146 -20.60 -22.26 39.28
N ILE A 147 -19.34 -22.51 39.65
CA ILE A 147 -18.91 -23.60 40.52
C ILE A 147 -18.09 -22.99 41.65
N HIS A 148 -18.63 -22.95 42.86
CA HIS A 148 -17.92 -22.28 43.95
C HIS A 148 -18.15 -22.81 45.35
N TRP A 149 -17.15 -22.67 46.22
CA TRP A 149 -17.23 -23.05 47.64
C TRP A 149 -17.46 -24.55 47.86
N ASN A 150 -17.07 -25.41 46.92
CA ASN A 150 -17.09 -26.87 47.10
C ASN A 150 -15.73 -27.33 47.63
N ALA A 151 -15.59 -27.34 48.96
CA ALA A 151 -14.30 -27.45 49.63
C ALA A 151 -13.51 -28.74 49.31
N LYS A 152 -14.19 -29.86 49.07
CA LYS A 152 -13.57 -31.15 48.71
C LYS A 152 -13.51 -31.43 47.20
N LEU A 153 -14.03 -30.52 46.37
CA LEU A 153 -14.07 -30.70 44.92
C LEU A 153 -12.64 -30.74 44.38
N PHE A 154 -12.24 -31.86 43.78
CA PHE A 154 -10.91 -32.09 43.22
C PHE A 154 -10.91 -32.09 41.68
N SER A 155 -12.04 -32.39 41.02
CA SER A 155 -12.13 -32.46 39.55
C SER A 155 -13.54 -32.12 39.02
N ILE A 156 -13.60 -31.67 37.76
CA ILE A 156 -14.84 -31.34 37.01
C ILE A 156 -14.94 -32.09 35.67
N ASN A 157 -14.44 -33.33 35.63
CA ASN A 157 -14.32 -34.19 34.44
C ASN A 157 -15.62 -34.56 33.71
N GLY A 158 -16.77 -34.09 34.17
CA GLY A 158 -18.07 -34.38 33.60
C GLY A 158 -18.45 -33.54 32.39
N PHE A 159 -17.76 -32.45 32.04
CA PHE A 159 -18.22 -31.53 30.98
C PHE A 159 -17.83 -31.92 29.54
N LEU A 160 -17.72 -33.23 29.24
CA LEU A 160 -17.05 -33.76 28.05
C LEU A 160 -17.55 -33.27 26.68
N LYS A 161 -18.78 -32.75 26.60
CA LYS A 161 -19.39 -32.23 25.36
C LYS A 161 -19.74 -30.75 25.42
N LEU A 162 -19.44 -30.06 26.52
CA LEU A 162 -19.83 -28.66 26.72
C LEU A 162 -19.04 -27.81 25.73
N ALA A 163 -19.75 -27.27 24.73
CA ALA A 163 -19.15 -26.47 23.67
C ALA A 163 -19.29 -24.97 23.93
N THR A 164 -20.40 -24.54 24.55
CA THR A 164 -20.73 -23.12 24.69
C THR A 164 -21.32 -22.77 26.06
N VAL A 165 -20.95 -21.59 26.54
CA VAL A 165 -21.60 -20.90 27.67
C VAL A 165 -22.00 -19.50 27.24
N GLY A 166 -23.30 -19.21 27.23
CA GLY A 166 -23.83 -17.96 26.67
C GLY A 166 -23.50 -16.72 27.48
N SER A 167 -23.14 -16.87 28.76
CA SER A 167 -22.72 -15.78 29.64
C SER A 167 -21.40 -16.10 30.36
N ASN A 168 -21.31 -15.85 31.67
CA ASN A 168 -20.08 -16.03 32.44
C ASN A 168 -19.77 -17.50 32.71
N PHE A 169 -18.49 -17.86 32.66
CA PHE A 169 -17.98 -19.12 33.19
C PHE A 169 -17.11 -18.84 34.42
N SER A 170 -17.53 -19.28 35.60
CA SER A 170 -16.90 -18.93 36.87
C SER A 170 -16.61 -20.17 37.73
N ILE A 171 -15.33 -20.38 38.04
CA ILE A 171 -14.86 -21.38 39.00
C ILE A 171 -14.18 -20.62 40.13
N THR A 172 -14.80 -20.58 41.31
CA THR A 172 -14.28 -19.75 42.41
C THR A 172 -14.24 -20.46 43.76
N SER A 173 -13.18 -20.25 44.54
CA SER A 173 -13.08 -20.77 45.91
C SER A 173 -13.30 -22.29 46.04
N ASN A 174 -12.68 -23.07 45.15
CA ASN A 174 -12.62 -24.54 45.26
C ASN A 174 -11.17 -24.94 45.58
N PRO A 175 -10.76 -24.92 46.87
CA PRO A 175 -9.35 -24.99 47.26
C PRO A 175 -8.66 -26.33 46.95
N ASN A 176 -9.42 -27.40 46.74
CA ASN A 176 -8.88 -28.72 46.37
C ASN A 176 -8.91 -29.02 44.86
N LEU A 177 -9.52 -28.15 44.06
CA LEU A 177 -9.63 -28.34 42.62
C LEU A 177 -8.24 -28.20 42.00
N ASN A 178 -7.79 -29.26 41.32
CA ASN A 178 -6.44 -29.29 40.75
C ASN A 178 -6.39 -29.41 39.22
N ASN A 179 -7.50 -29.72 38.56
CA ASN A 179 -7.62 -29.78 37.12
C ASN A 179 -9.01 -29.32 36.65
N LEU A 180 -9.08 -28.90 35.39
CA LEU A 180 -10.33 -28.57 34.69
C LEU A 180 -10.69 -29.63 33.63
N ASN A 181 -10.27 -30.88 33.85
CA ASN A 181 -10.52 -31.95 32.88
C ASN A 181 -12.00 -31.97 32.54
N GLY A 182 -12.32 -32.23 31.28
CA GLY A 182 -13.69 -32.18 30.77
C GLY A 182 -14.02 -30.92 29.97
N LEU A 183 -13.28 -29.82 30.10
CA LEU A 183 -13.57 -28.59 29.35
C LEU A 183 -12.94 -28.52 27.95
N TYR A 184 -12.28 -29.57 27.47
CA TYR A 184 -11.56 -29.57 26.19
C TYR A 184 -12.42 -29.20 24.97
N THR A 185 -13.73 -29.36 25.04
CA THR A 185 -14.66 -29.00 23.95
C THR A 185 -15.15 -27.55 24.01
N LEU A 186 -14.91 -26.83 25.11
CA LEU A 186 -15.43 -25.49 25.32
C LEU A 186 -14.69 -24.51 24.41
N THR A 187 -15.43 -23.89 23.49
CA THR A 187 -14.87 -22.94 22.52
C THR A 187 -15.33 -21.50 22.76
N TYR A 188 -16.51 -21.31 23.35
CA TYR A 188 -17.13 -19.99 23.46
C TYR A 188 -17.69 -19.69 24.85
N ILE A 189 -17.34 -18.51 25.38
CA ILE A 189 -17.88 -17.93 26.62
C ILE A 189 -18.36 -16.51 26.29
N GLY A 190 -19.68 -16.30 26.24
CA GLY A 190 -20.26 -15.00 25.87
C GLY A 190 -20.00 -13.87 26.88
N GLY A 191 -19.63 -14.23 28.12
CA GLY A 191 -19.31 -13.31 29.19
C GLY A 191 -17.86 -13.40 29.67
N HIS A 192 -17.67 -13.38 30.98
CA HIS A 192 -16.36 -13.40 31.62
C HIS A 192 -15.92 -14.82 31.94
N LEU A 193 -14.63 -15.11 31.73
CA LEU A 193 -13.96 -16.29 32.29
C LEU A 193 -13.32 -15.92 33.63
N ARG A 194 -13.78 -16.55 34.72
CA ARG A 194 -13.30 -16.30 36.08
C ARG A 194 -12.74 -17.55 36.71
N ILE A 195 -11.45 -17.52 37.04
CA ILE A 195 -10.76 -18.54 37.83
C ILE A 195 -10.20 -17.83 39.06
N ILE A 196 -10.90 -17.95 40.20
CA ILE A 196 -10.60 -17.16 41.39
C ILE A 196 -10.46 -18.05 42.63
N ASN A 197 -9.38 -17.93 43.39
CA ASN A 197 -9.20 -18.65 44.66
C ASN A 197 -9.26 -20.20 44.50
N ASN A 198 -8.57 -20.72 43.48
CA ASN A 198 -8.40 -22.17 43.25
C ASN A 198 -6.90 -22.50 43.37
N LYS A 199 -6.39 -22.51 44.60
CA LYS A 199 -4.93 -22.51 44.87
C LYS A 199 -4.17 -23.77 44.43
N LYS A 200 -4.87 -24.89 44.28
CA LYS A 200 -4.29 -26.16 43.78
C LYS A 200 -4.44 -26.35 42.27
N LEU A 201 -5.05 -25.40 41.57
CA LEU A 201 -5.20 -25.45 40.12
C LEU A 201 -3.92 -24.90 39.48
N TYR A 202 -3.06 -25.81 39.02
CA TYR A 202 -1.75 -25.49 38.44
C TYR A 202 -1.75 -25.37 36.92
N GLU A 203 -2.74 -25.95 36.24
CA GLU A 203 -2.87 -25.89 34.78
C GLU A 203 -4.31 -25.66 34.33
N ILE A 204 -4.45 -25.08 33.14
CA ILE A 204 -5.72 -24.81 32.46
C ILE A 204 -5.70 -25.31 31.01
N SER A 205 -4.88 -26.32 30.70
CA SER A 205 -4.82 -26.96 29.38
C SER A 205 -6.19 -27.36 28.81
N PRO A 206 -7.21 -27.76 29.61
CA PRO A 206 -8.55 -28.03 29.08
C PRO A 206 -9.28 -26.81 28.50
N LEU A 207 -8.80 -25.59 28.72
CA LEU A 207 -9.38 -24.35 28.15
C LEU A 207 -8.71 -23.94 26.84
N SER A 208 -7.83 -24.76 26.27
CA SER A 208 -7.02 -24.39 25.10
C SER A 208 -7.80 -24.17 23.81
N ASN A 209 -9.09 -24.49 23.77
CA ASN A 209 -9.94 -24.28 22.62
C ASN A 209 -10.86 -23.05 22.75
N VAL A 210 -10.81 -22.33 23.88
CA VAL A 210 -11.58 -21.11 24.07
C VAL A 210 -10.99 -20.00 23.22
N THR A 211 -11.80 -19.39 22.35
CA THR A 211 -11.34 -18.38 21.38
C THR A 211 -11.72 -16.95 21.74
N SER A 212 -12.82 -16.74 22.46
CA SER A 212 -13.29 -15.39 22.80
C SER A 212 -13.89 -15.33 24.20
N VAL A 213 -13.58 -14.24 24.92
CA VAL A 213 -14.16 -13.89 26.23
C VAL A 213 -14.38 -12.39 26.32
N ARG A 214 -15.38 -11.95 27.10
CA ARG A 214 -15.51 -10.53 27.44
C ARG A 214 -14.38 -10.07 28.36
N SER A 215 -14.04 -10.83 29.40
CA SER A 215 -12.90 -10.48 30.27
C SER A 215 -12.30 -11.73 30.86
N LEU A 216 -10.99 -11.71 31.04
CA LEU A 216 -10.23 -12.77 31.67
C LEU A 216 -9.89 -12.35 33.11
N MET A 217 -10.34 -13.13 34.09
CA MET A 217 -10.09 -12.87 35.51
C MET A 217 -9.42 -14.08 36.16
N ILE A 218 -8.10 -14.02 36.31
CA ILE A 218 -7.27 -15.07 36.92
C ILE A 218 -6.72 -14.55 38.24
N LYS A 219 -7.29 -15.01 39.36
CA LYS A 219 -6.91 -14.50 40.68
C LYS A 219 -6.69 -15.58 41.71
N LYS A 220 -5.68 -15.45 42.58
CA LYS A 220 -5.47 -16.40 43.70
C LYS A 220 -5.44 -17.87 43.23
N SER A 221 -4.82 -18.13 42.09
CA SER A 221 -4.71 -19.47 41.49
C SER A 221 -3.32 -20.08 41.74
N GLY A 222 -3.19 -21.38 41.47
CA GLY A 222 -1.89 -22.07 41.48
C GLY A 222 -1.14 -21.99 40.14
N LEU A 223 -1.66 -21.25 39.15
CA LEU A 223 -1.12 -21.25 37.79
C LEU A 223 0.29 -20.66 37.74
N ASN A 224 1.14 -21.29 36.93
CA ASN A 224 2.49 -20.83 36.64
C ASN A 224 2.62 -20.13 35.28
N THR A 225 1.74 -20.43 34.32
CA THR A 225 1.71 -19.83 32.98
C THR A 225 0.27 -19.67 32.47
N LEU A 226 0.07 -18.78 31.49
CA LEU A 226 -1.16 -18.67 30.69
C LEU A 226 -1.01 -19.22 29.25
N ASP A 227 0.09 -19.89 28.91
CA ASP A 227 0.40 -20.36 27.54
C ASP A 227 -0.66 -21.29 26.93
N HIS A 228 -1.43 -21.97 27.77
CA HIS A 228 -2.56 -22.80 27.34
C HIS A 228 -3.77 -22.00 26.82
N LEU A 229 -3.74 -20.67 26.86
CA LEU A 229 -4.81 -19.81 26.34
C LEU A 229 -4.50 -19.22 24.96
N SER A 230 -3.48 -19.72 24.26
CA SER A 230 -2.98 -19.19 22.98
C SER A 230 -4.01 -19.17 21.84
N SER A 231 -5.11 -19.93 21.96
CA SER A 231 -6.24 -19.88 21.01
C SER A 231 -7.17 -18.69 21.22
N LEU A 232 -7.03 -17.93 22.32
CA LEU A 232 -7.79 -16.70 22.52
C LEU A 232 -7.38 -15.68 21.46
N THR A 233 -8.33 -15.27 20.64
CA THR A 233 -8.17 -14.22 19.64
C THR A 233 -8.85 -12.92 20.04
N GLU A 234 -9.61 -12.92 21.15
CA GLU A 234 -10.34 -11.72 21.55
C GLU A 234 -10.62 -11.62 23.06
N ILE A 235 -10.22 -10.50 23.66
CA ILE A 235 -10.65 -10.01 24.99
C ILE A 235 -11.20 -8.59 24.83
N ARG A 236 -12.52 -8.39 24.98
CA ARG A 236 -13.15 -7.07 24.74
C ARG A 236 -13.19 -6.11 25.92
N GLY A 237 -13.06 -6.64 27.13
CA GLY A 237 -13.39 -5.94 28.37
C GLY A 237 -12.15 -5.63 29.19
N GLY A 238 -11.51 -6.65 29.74
CA GLY A 238 -10.35 -6.43 30.59
C GLY A 238 -9.58 -7.70 30.92
N LEU A 239 -8.29 -7.51 31.18
CA LEU A 239 -7.38 -8.51 31.70
C LEU A 239 -7.13 -8.22 33.18
N PHE A 240 -7.55 -9.13 34.05
CA PHE A 240 -7.43 -9.00 35.51
C PHE A 240 -6.68 -10.19 36.09
N VAL A 241 -5.37 -10.03 36.26
CA VAL A 241 -4.46 -11.07 36.75
C VAL A 241 -3.93 -10.64 38.10
N SER A 242 -4.39 -11.28 39.19
CA SER A 242 -3.92 -10.89 40.52
C SER A 242 -3.68 -11.99 41.54
N ASP A 243 -2.71 -11.77 42.42
CA ASP A 243 -2.45 -12.66 43.57
C ASP A 243 -2.11 -14.10 43.13
N ASN A 244 -1.41 -14.28 42.01
CA ASN A 244 -0.97 -15.60 41.52
C ASN A 244 0.52 -15.81 41.86
N PRO A 245 0.85 -16.52 42.95
CA PRO A 245 2.21 -16.57 43.50
C PRO A 245 3.23 -17.33 42.65
N TYR A 246 2.78 -18.13 41.69
CA TYR A 246 3.65 -18.94 40.83
C TYR A 246 3.67 -18.47 39.37
N LEU A 247 2.82 -17.49 39.02
CA LEU A 247 2.65 -17.05 37.64
C LEU A 247 3.88 -16.27 37.17
N ASN A 248 4.60 -16.84 36.20
CA ASN A 248 5.85 -16.28 35.69
C ASN A 248 5.73 -15.70 34.27
N ASN A 249 4.68 -16.03 33.52
CA ASN A 249 4.42 -15.47 32.19
C ASN A 249 2.92 -15.31 31.92
N ILE A 250 2.61 -14.43 30.97
CA ILE A 250 1.26 -14.21 30.42
C ILE A 250 1.25 -14.23 28.88
N SER A 251 2.26 -14.84 28.24
CA SER A 251 2.45 -14.82 26.79
C SER A 251 1.31 -15.46 26.00
N GLY A 252 0.65 -16.46 26.57
CA GLY A 252 -0.47 -17.16 25.93
C GLY A 252 -1.71 -16.34 25.61
N ILE A 253 -1.77 -15.04 25.89
CA ILE A 253 -2.93 -14.19 25.55
C ILE A 253 -2.62 -13.16 24.44
N SER A 254 -1.45 -13.22 23.81
CA SER A 254 -0.97 -12.19 22.87
C SER A 254 -1.88 -11.91 21.68
N ALA A 255 -2.41 -12.98 21.07
CA ALA A 255 -3.36 -12.88 19.96
C ALA A 255 -4.69 -12.24 20.36
N ALA A 256 -5.02 -12.23 21.66
CA ALA A 256 -6.33 -11.80 22.14
C ALA A 256 -6.47 -10.29 22.36
N LEU A 257 -5.36 -9.55 22.26
CA LEU A 257 -5.27 -8.16 22.70
C LEU A 257 -5.53 -7.12 21.61
N ASP A 258 -5.68 -7.56 20.35
CA ASP A 258 -6.03 -6.72 19.20
C ASP A 258 -7.49 -6.20 19.26
N GLY A 259 -8.34 -6.87 20.06
CA GLY A 259 -9.80 -6.65 20.12
C GLY A 259 -10.33 -5.51 21.01
N GLY A 260 -9.50 -4.54 21.40
CA GLY A 260 -9.97 -3.35 22.15
C GLY A 260 -10.23 -3.57 23.65
N ILE A 261 -9.24 -4.16 24.35
CA ILE A 261 -9.26 -4.27 25.82
C ILE A 261 -9.46 -2.89 26.46
N VAL A 262 -10.33 -2.81 27.47
CA VAL A 262 -10.62 -1.55 28.17
C VAL A 262 -9.81 -1.41 29.47
N ALA A 263 -9.36 -2.50 30.07
CA ALA A 263 -8.63 -2.45 31.34
C ALA A 263 -7.53 -3.50 31.46
N LEU A 264 -6.36 -3.06 31.93
CA LEU A 264 -5.24 -3.92 32.31
C LEU A 264 -4.99 -3.79 33.81
N ASP A 265 -5.20 -4.87 34.56
CA ASP A 265 -5.00 -4.95 36.01
C ASP A 265 -4.09 -6.17 36.30
N VAL A 266 -2.79 -5.94 36.49
CA VAL A 266 -1.80 -6.98 36.84
C VAL A 266 -1.21 -6.68 38.21
N LEU A 267 -1.69 -7.38 39.24
CA LEU A 267 -1.38 -7.06 40.64
C LEU A 267 -0.89 -8.25 41.46
N ASN A 268 0.12 -8.08 42.32
CA ASN A 268 0.55 -9.13 43.26
C ASN A 268 0.95 -10.46 42.58
N ASN A 269 1.71 -10.43 41.47
CA ASN A 269 2.24 -11.63 40.80
C ASN A 269 3.78 -11.66 40.93
N PRO A 270 4.32 -12.21 42.05
CA PRO A 270 5.73 -12.05 42.42
C PRO A 270 6.73 -12.84 41.58
N GLN A 271 6.29 -13.67 40.63
CA GLN A 271 7.18 -14.44 39.75
C GLN A 271 7.21 -13.91 38.32
N LEU A 272 6.39 -12.90 38.00
CA LEU A 272 6.30 -12.33 36.66
C LEU A 272 7.50 -11.41 36.42
N GLU A 273 8.31 -11.71 35.39
CA GLU A 273 9.56 -11.01 35.09
C GLU A 273 9.40 -9.96 33.97
N ASP A 274 8.49 -10.18 33.03
CA ASP A 274 8.14 -9.23 31.97
C ASP A 274 6.67 -9.39 31.56
N PHE A 275 6.26 -8.62 30.56
CA PHE A 275 4.92 -8.65 29.99
C PHE A 275 4.91 -9.12 28.53
N THR A 276 5.85 -9.99 28.15
CA THR A 276 5.85 -10.61 26.83
C THR A 276 4.44 -11.15 26.52
N GLY A 277 3.91 -10.78 25.36
CA GLY A 277 2.54 -11.03 24.95
C GLY A 277 1.60 -9.83 25.06
N LEU A 278 2.02 -8.69 25.62
CA LEU A 278 1.20 -7.46 25.70
C LEU A 278 1.44 -6.44 24.57
N GLU A 279 2.23 -6.79 23.56
CA GLU A 279 2.78 -5.89 22.52
C GLU A 279 1.73 -5.22 21.64
N ASN A 280 0.58 -5.87 21.44
CA ASN A 280 -0.47 -5.39 20.55
C ASN A 280 -1.40 -4.34 21.20
N LEU A 281 -1.11 -3.92 22.44
CA LEU A 281 -1.94 -2.95 23.15
C LEU A 281 -1.68 -1.52 22.67
N ALA A 282 -2.58 -0.97 21.85
CA ALA A 282 -2.49 0.41 21.37
C ALA A 282 -3.21 1.44 22.26
N SER A 283 -4.36 1.06 22.83
CA SER A 283 -5.19 1.96 23.64
C SER A 283 -5.94 1.21 24.73
N LEU A 284 -5.97 1.78 25.94
CA LEU A 284 -6.66 1.21 27.10
C LEU A 284 -7.50 2.26 27.83
N GLY A 285 -8.57 1.82 28.48
CA GLY A 285 -9.32 2.64 29.42
C GLY A 285 -8.51 2.95 30.67
N LYS A 286 -7.87 1.95 31.27
CA LYS A 286 -7.04 2.09 32.49
C LYS A 286 -5.94 1.04 32.57
N VAL A 287 -4.86 1.38 33.27
CA VAL A 287 -3.72 0.49 33.52
C VAL A 287 -3.34 0.50 35.01
N ARG A 288 -3.27 -0.67 35.62
CA ARG A 288 -2.70 -0.88 36.96
C ARG A 288 -1.72 -2.04 36.95
N ILE A 289 -0.47 -1.74 37.24
CA ILE A 289 0.63 -2.70 37.38
C ILE A 289 1.19 -2.49 38.79
N ILE A 290 0.79 -3.35 39.72
CA ILE A 290 1.05 -3.10 41.14
C ILE A 290 1.64 -4.30 41.84
N ASN A 291 2.71 -4.11 42.61
CA ASN A 291 3.27 -5.14 43.50
C ASN A 291 3.69 -6.42 42.75
N ASN A 292 4.38 -6.28 41.62
CA ASN A 292 5.03 -7.37 40.90
C ASN A 292 6.56 -7.24 41.09
N PRO A 293 7.11 -7.71 42.22
CA PRO A 293 8.49 -7.40 42.63
C PRO A 293 9.59 -7.93 41.71
N ASN A 294 9.32 -8.93 40.85
CA ASN A 294 10.31 -9.48 39.90
C ASN A 294 10.23 -8.86 38.51
N LEU A 295 9.23 -8.00 38.24
CA LEU A 295 9.03 -7.39 36.94
C LEU A 295 10.21 -6.49 36.59
N LYS A 296 10.88 -6.74 35.47
CA LYS A 296 12.14 -6.09 35.06
C LYS A 296 11.95 -4.89 34.16
N ASN A 297 11.02 -4.98 33.21
CA ASN A 297 10.73 -3.91 32.27
C ASN A 297 9.23 -3.80 31.95
N LEU A 298 8.86 -2.74 31.25
CA LEU A 298 7.52 -2.53 30.68
C LEU A 298 7.53 -2.51 29.15
N ASP A 299 8.55 -3.07 28.51
CA ASP A 299 8.83 -2.82 27.09
C ASP A 299 7.73 -3.36 26.16
N ALA A 300 7.05 -4.43 26.56
CA ALA A 300 5.87 -4.94 25.85
C ALA A 300 4.69 -3.95 25.80
N LEU A 301 4.74 -2.81 26.52
CA LEU A 301 3.75 -1.74 26.45
C LEU A 301 4.16 -0.60 25.50
N SER A 302 5.26 -0.72 24.75
CA SER A 302 5.79 0.37 23.89
C SER A 302 4.82 0.89 22.84
N ASN A 303 3.87 0.07 22.41
CA ASN A 303 2.84 0.45 21.44
C ASN A 303 1.62 1.13 22.08
N LEU A 304 1.55 1.19 23.41
CA LEU A 304 0.43 1.78 24.14
C LEU A 304 0.52 3.30 24.11
N VAL A 305 -0.17 3.92 23.17
CA VAL A 305 -0.15 5.37 22.94
C VAL A 305 -1.21 6.13 23.74
N ARG A 306 -2.24 5.45 24.26
CA ARG A 306 -3.38 6.11 24.92
C ARG A 306 -3.92 5.34 26.11
N VAL A 307 -4.03 6.02 27.26
CA VAL A 307 -4.77 5.55 28.45
C VAL A 307 -5.87 6.55 28.81
N HIS A 308 -7.14 6.17 28.69
CA HIS A 308 -8.25 7.14 28.81
C HIS A 308 -8.53 7.66 30.23
N GLN A 309 -8.22 6.88 31.27
CA GLN A 309 -8.58 7.21 32.65
C GLN A 309 -7.36 7.41 33.54
N TYR A 310 -6.64 6.36 33.91
CA TYR A 310 -5.49 6.48 34.80
C TYR A 310 -4.45 5.40 34.54
N LEU A 311 -3.21 5.73 34.85
CA LEU A 311 -2.03 4.89 34.79
C LEU A 311 -1.46 4.78 36.21
N ASP A 312 -1.42 3.58 36.77
CA ASP A 312 -0.83 3.30 38.07
C ASP A 312 0.21 2.18 37.93
N VAL A 313 1.48 2.56 38.07
CA VAL A 313 2.61 1.63 38.14
C VAL A 313 3.26 1.83 39.50
N SER A 314 2.94 0.97 40.46
CA SER A 314 3.39 1.15 41.84
C SER A 314 3.88 -0.12 42.52
N ASN A 315 4.84 -0.02 43.42
CA ASN A 315 5.36 -1.15 44.20
C ASN A 315 6.01 -2.26 43.35
N ASN A 316 6.49 -1.98 42.15
CA ASN A 316 7.21 -2.96 41.32
C ASN A 316 8.72 -2.80 41.56
N THR A 317 9.18 -3.27 42.72
CA THR A 317 10.53 -2.98 43.23
C THR A 317 11.68 -3.51 42.36
N GLY A 318 11.43 -4.53 41.53
CA GLY A 318 12.40 -5.08 40.58
C GLY A 318 12.46 -4.37 39.24
N LEU A 319 11.65 -3.31 39.03
CA LEU A 319 11.50 -2.65 37.73
C LEU A 319 12.71 -1.79 37.40
N GLU A 320 13.57 -2.32 36.53
CA GLU A 320 14.83 -1.72 36.07
C GLU A 320 14.61 -0.69 34.96
N SER A 321 13.58 -0.87 34.13
CA SER A 321 13.21 0.03 33.03
C SER A 321 11.69 0.22 32.96
N ALA A 322 11.24 1.47 32.83
CA ALA A 322 9.85 1.78 32.53
C ALA A 322 9.70 2.43 31.14
N CYS A 323 10.67 2.24 30.24
CA CYS A 323 10.67 2.95 28.96
C CYS A 323 9.55 2.55 28.01
N GLY A 324 8.99 1.35 28.12
CA GLY A 324 7.81 0.98 27.35
C GLY A 324 6.56 1.84 27.60
N ILE A 325 6.52 2.67 28.64
CA ILE A 325 5.43 3.65 28.84
C ILE A 325 5.86 5.11 28.57
N ILE A 326 7.06 5.34 28.02
CA ILE A 326 7.61 6.70 27.85
C ILE A 326 6.68 7.61 27.03
N GLN A 327 6.09 7.09 25.94
CA GLN A 327 5.19 7.85 25.07
C GLN A 327 3.98 8.40 25.84
N LEU A 328 3.45 7.64 26.82
CA LEU A 328 2.34 8.07 27.67
C LEU A 328 2.73 9.22 28.61
N LEU A 329 4.02 9.36 28.91
CA LEU A 329 4.55 10.37 29.83
C LEU A 329 4.99 11.64 29.08
N GLU A 330 5.46 11.50 27.84
CA GLU A 330 5.92 12.62 27.01
C GLU A 330 4.77 13.35 26.32
N GLU A 331 3.76 12.62 25.86
CA GLU A 331 2.65 13.20 25.11
C GLU A 331 1.59 13.82 26.04
N PRO A 332 1.37 15.15 26.00
CA PRO A 332 0.36 15.79 26.83
C PRO A 332 -1.03 15.20 26.56
N SER A 333 -1.73 14.80 27.61
CA SER A 333 -3.05 14.17 27.54
C SER A 333 -3.08 12.72 27.04
N ALA A 334 -1.95 12.06 26.78
CA ALA A 334 -1.93 10.63 26.44
C ALA A 334 -2.56 9.76 27.54
N VAL A 335 -2.41 10.17 28.80
CA VAL A 335 -3.21 9.71 29.93
C VAL A 335 -4.31 10.73 30.26
N GLY A 336 -5.57 10.33 30.23
CA GLY A 336 -6.73 11.22 30.44
C GLY A 336 -6.99 11.64 31.90
N GLY A 337 -6.25 11.08 32.85
CA GLY A 337 -6.40 11.38 34.28
C GLY A 337 -5.13 11.08 35.06
N LEU A 338 -5.25 10.55 36.28
CA LEU A 338 -4.13 10.47 37.21
C LEU A 338 -3.03 9.51 36.72
N ILE A 339 -1.79 9.97 36.80
CA ILE A 339 -0.59 9.14 36.66
C ILE A 339 0.00 8.94 38.05
N THR A 340 0.12 7.68 38.48
CA THR A 340 0.78 7.29 39.73
C THR A 340 1.96 6.39 39.39
N LEU A 341 3.16 6.85 39.76
CA LEU A 341 4.42 6.14 39.64
C LEU A 341 5.03 6.22 41.04
N ASP A 342 5.13 5.10 41.76
CA ASP A 342 5.62 5.12 43.14
C ASP A 342 6.23 3.78 43.56
N ASN A 343 7.26 3.83 44.40
CA ASN A 343 7.92 2.64 44.97
C ASN A 343 8.28 1.55 43.94
N ASN A 344 8.74 1.94 42.75
CA ASN A 344 9.28 1.04 41.74
C ASN A 344 10.82 0.96 41.87
N GLY A 345 11.45 0.11 41.06
CA GLY A 345 12.90 -0.01 40.98
C GLY A 345 13.62 1.28 40.53
N ALA A 346 14.94 1.18 40.34
CA ALA A 346 15.78 2.35 40.11
C ALA A 346 15.36 3.11 38.84
N ASN A 347 15.13 4.42 38.97
CA ASN A 347 14.75 5.35 37.91
C ASN A 347 13.38 5.07 37.24
N SER A 348 12.48 4.35 37.90
CA SER A 348 11.14 4.03 37.38
C SER A 348 9.98 4.51 38.30
N SER A 349 10.27 5.34 39.30
CA SER A 349 9.32 5.79 40.32
C SER A 349 8.79 7.22 40.12
N ASP A 350 9.20 7.95 39.09
CA ASP A 350 8.60 9.25 38.78
C ASP A 350 8.75 9.56 37.29
N ALA A 351 7.80 10.33 36.74
CA ALA A 351 7.74 10.57 35.30
C ALA A 351 8.98 11.30 34.77
N ALA A 352 9.48 12.30 35.51
CA ALA A 352 10.64 13.08 35.08
C ALA A 352 11.90 12.22 35.00
N THR A 353 12.13 11.35 35.99
CA THR A 353 13.26 10.41 36.00
C THR A 353 13.11 9.34 34.94
N ILE A 354 11.91 8.82 34.68
CA ILE A 354 11.68 7.87 33.57
C ILE A 354 12.02 8.53 32.24
N ILE A 355 11.41 9.69 31.95
CA ILE A 355 11.66 10.46 30.73
C ILE A 355 13.16 10.74 30.60
N ASN A 356 13.79 11.26 31.66
CA ASN A 356 15.22 11.54 31.65
C ASN A 356 16.07 10.29 31.44
N ASN A 357 15.75 9.15 32.06
CA ASN A 357 16.52 7.91 31.90
C ASN A 357 16.36 7.32 30.50
N CYS A 358 15.14 7.30 29.98
CA CYS A 358 14.86 6.77 28.64
C CYS A 358 15.40 7.68 27.54
N ASN A 359 15.37 9.00 27.75
CA ASN A 359 15.98 9.99 26.85
C ASN A 359 17.50 10.13 27.04
N ASN A 360 18.04 9.75 28.20
CA ASN A 360 19.47 9.70 28.43
C ASN A 360 20.06 8.54 27.64
N CYS A 361 20.42 8.89 26.43
CA CYS A 361 20.89 8.01 25.42
C CYS A 361 22.13 7.22 25.90
N ARG A 362 21.95 5.94 26.26
CA ARG A 362 23.06 5.01 26.51
C ARG A 362 23.73 4.62 25.19
N ILE A 363 25.01 4.94 25.09
CA ILE A 363 25.83 4.68 23.90
C ILE A 363 26.61 3.39 24.10
N LEU A 364 26.42 2.43 23.21
CA LEU A 364 27.36 1.31 23.05
C LEU A 364 28.51 1.75 22.16
N ASN A 365 29.75 1.47 22.55
CA ASN A 365 30.92 1.63 21.68
C ASN A 365 31.40 0.24 21.23
N GLY A 366 31.42 0.00 19.92
CA GLY A 366 31.65 -1.31 19.33
C GLY A 366 30.37 -1.95 18.80
N ASP A 367 30.54 -3.13 18.20
CA ASP A 367 29.49 -3.86 17.51
C ASP A 367 28.63 -4.66 18.48
N LEU A 368 27.37 -4.87 18.10
CA LEU A 368 26.38 -5.64 18.86
C LEU A 368 25.81 -6.77 18.03
N LEU A 369 25.85 -7.98 18.58
CA LEU A 369 25.19 -9.15 18.04
C LEU A 369 24.10 -9.60 19.00
N LEU A 370 22.87 -9.75 18.50
CA LEU A 370 21.72 -10.28 19.24
C LEU A 370 21.30 -11.61 18.61
N THR A 371 21.33 -12.68 19.40
CA THR A 371 21.01 -14.04 18.94
C THR A 371 19.96 -14.79 19.74
N THR A 372 19.55 -14.23 20.88
CA THR A 372 18.56 -14.80 21.80
C THR A 372 17.65 -13.72 22.37
N GLN A 373 16.44 -14.10 22.79
CA GLN A 373 15.50 -13.18 23.43
C GLN A 373 16.06 -12.61 24.74
N THR A 374 16.89 -13.35 25.47
CA THR A 374 17.56 -12.82 26.67
C THR A 374 18.52 -11.67 26.33
N GLU A 375 19.26 -11.75 25.22
CA GLU A 375 20.13 -10.66 24.78
C GLU A 375 19.31 -9.45 24.33
N VAL A 376 18.22 -9.68 23.59
CA VAL A 376 17.27 -8.63 23.22
C VAL A 376 16.67 -7.97 24.46
N ASN A 377 16.16 -8.73 25.42
CA ASN A 377 15.55 -8.20 26.66
C ASN A 377 16.54 -7.41 27.52
N ASN A 378 17.85 -7.68 27.40
CA ASN A 378 18.91 -6.95 28.09
C ASN A 378 19.38 -5.70 27.32
N PHE A 379 18.88 -5.47 26.11
CA PHE A 379 19.20 -4.31 25.30
C PHE A 379 18.74 -3.02 26.00
N LYS A 380 19.60 -2.00 25.99
CA LYS A 380 19.37 -0.75 26.73
C LYS A 380 19.98 0.47 26.06
N TYR A 381 20.30 0.37 24.77
CA TYR A 381 21.07 1.39 24.05
C TYR A 381 20.17 2.18 23.10
N CYS A 382 20.29 3.49 23.13
CA CYS A 382 19.67 4.36 22.12
C CYS A 382 20.55 4.54 20.87
N LYS A 383 21.84 4.16 20.99
CA LYS A 383 22.87 4.47 20.01
C LYS A 383 23.97 3.43 20.07
N ILE A 384 24.35 2.95 18.89
CA ILE A 384 25.44 2.00 18.70
C ILE A 384 26.52 2.70 17.86
N ASN A 385 27.70 2.91 18.45
CA ASN A 385 28.90 3.35 17.75
C ASN A 385 29.64 2.13 17.18
N GLY A 386 29.01 1.47 16.21
CA GLY A 386 29.42 0.20 15.60
C GLY A 386 28.27 -0.41 14.82
N ASP A 387 28.39 -1.70 14.51
CA ASP A 387 27.38 -2.46 13.78
C ASP A 387 26.32 -3.07 14.71
N LEU A 388 25.11 -3.25 14.21
CA LEU A 388 24.03 -4.02 14.84
C LEU A 388 23.70 -5.22 13.96
N THR A 389 23.93 -6.43 14.48
CA THR A 389 23.50 -7.68 13.86
C THR A 389 22.41 -8.35 14.70
N ILE A 390 21.30 -8.71 14.07
CA ILE A 390 20.20 -9.46 14.68
C ILE A 390 20.01 -10.74 13.88
N GLN A 391 20.33 -11.86 14.54
CA GLN A 391 20.27 -13.19 13.93
C GLN A 391 19.98 -14.25 14.98
N GLU A 392 18.87 -14.97 14.85
CA GLU A 392 18.55 -16.09 15.73
C GLU A 392 19.64 -17.17 15.75
N SER A 393 20.08 -17.54 16.96
CA SER A 393 21.01 -18.66 17.20
C SER A 393 20.38 -20.04 16.90
N SER A 394 19.06 -20.12 17.00
CA SER A 394 18.25 -21.30 16.68
C SER A 394 16.81 -20.85 16.33
N PRO A 395 16.03 -21.67 15.61
CA PRO A 395 14.64 -21.34 15.27
C PRO A 395 13.83 -20.81 16.46
N ASN A 396 13.24 -19.61 16.33
CA ASN A 396 12.43 -18.95 17.36
C ASN A 396 13.21 -18.48 18.60
N ALA A 397 14.54 -18.36 18.52
CA ALA A 397 15.36 -17.86 19.62
C ALA A 397 15.10 -16.38 19.96
N ILE A 398 14.58 -15.58 19.02
CA ILE A 398 14.19 -14.18 19.22
C ILE A 398 12.71 -14.07 18.84
N THR A 399 11.82 -13.89 19.80
CA THR A 399 10.38 -13.80 19.53
C THR A 399 9.90 -12.38 19.26
N ASN A 400 10.62 -11.37 19.73
CA ASN A 400 10.32 -9.95 19.48
C ASN A 400 11.57 -9.09 19.63
N LEU A 401 11.50 -7.82 19.19
CA LEU A 401 12.58 -6.84 19.27
C LEU A 401 12.24 -5.63 20.16
N ASN A 402 11.24 -5.73 21.04
CA ASN A 402 10.64 -4.59 21.76
C ASN A 402 11.63 -3.72 22.54
N ALA A 403 12.64 -4.37 23.14
CA ALA A 403 13.67 -3.67 23.89
C ALA A 403 14.48 -2.67 23.03
N LEU A 404 14.50 -2.84 21.70
CA LEU A 404 15.21 -1.95 20.76
C LEU A 404 14.43 -0.66 20.46
N PHE A 405 13.25 -0.44 21.06
CA PHE A 405 12.38 0.71 20.77
C PHE A 405 13.09 2.06 20.85
N ASN A 406 14.01 2.24 21.80
CA ASN A 406 14.73 3.51 21.96
C ASN A 406 15.93 3.68 21.03
N LEU A 407 16.26 2.68 20.21
CA LEU A 407 17.40 2.74 19.29
C LEU A 407 17.13 3.79 18.20
N SER A 408 17.96 4.83 18.20
CA SER A 408 17.83 6.01 17.33
C SER A 408 18.94 6.15 16.31
N ILE A 409 20.16 5.67 16.61
CA ILE A 409 21.33 5.85 15.76
C ILE A 409 22.19 4.58 15.75
N VAL A 410 22.54 4.11 14.56
CA VAL A 410 23.61 3.11 14.35
C VAL A 410 24.66 3.74 13.44
N THR A 411 25.92 3.84 13.92
CA THR A 411 26.99 4.49 13.14
C THR A 411 27.68 3.55 12.15
N GLY A 412 27.47 2.25 12.28
CA GLY A 412 27.89 1.23 11.32
C GLY A 412 26.68 0.65 10.59
N ASP A 413 26.75 -0.65 10.32
CA ASP A 413 25.77 -1.42 9.57
C ASP A 413 24.62 -1.90 10.46
N VAL A 414 23.42 -2.00 9.91
CA VAL A 414 22.28 -2.71 10.49
C VAL A 414 22.00 -3.94 9.63
N LEU A 415 22.21 -5.12 10.20
CA LEU A 415 22.00 -6.41 9.55
C LEU A 415 20.98 -7.23 10.34
N ILE A 416 19.79 -7.40 9.78
CA ILE A 416 18.71 -8.21 10.37
C ILE A 416 18.49 -9.41 9.46
N HIS A 417 18.92 -10.59 9.90
CA HIS A 417 18.92 -11.75 9.03
C HIS A 417 18.68 -13.09 9.72
N ASN A 418 18.13 -14.04 8.95
CA ASN A 418 17.87 -15.42 9.38
C ASN A 418 17.00 -15.52 10.65
N ASN A 419 15.97 -14.67 10.79
CA ASN A 419 15.00 -14.73 11.89
C ASN A 419 13.66 -15.35 11.42
N GLN A 420 13.13 -16.33 12.16
CA GLN A 420 11.95 -17.11 11.73
C GLN A 420 10.61 -16.62 12.28
N THR A 421 10.65 -15.78 13.30
CA THR A 421 9.49 -15.33 14.10
C THR A 421 9.15 -13.87 13.84
N ILE A 422 10.17 -13.02 13.71
CA ILE A 422 10.04 -11.56 13.52
C ILE A 422 9.20 -11.28 12.28
N ASP A 423 8.00 -10.74 12.49
CA ASP A 423 7.00 -10.51 11.44
C ASP A 423 6.90 -9.05 10.99
N ASN A 424 7.41 -8.13 11.80
CA ASN A 424 7.52 -6.70 11.53
C ASN A 424 8.73 -6.06 12.25
N LEU A 425 9.07 -4.83 11.86
CA LEU A 425 10.17 -4.04 12.43
C LEU A 425 9.70 -2.67 12.94
N ASP A 426 8.41 -2.51 13.26
CA ASP A 426 7.83 -1.23 13.67
C ASP A 426 8.46 -0.68 14.94
N VAL A 427 8.95 -1.56 15.81
CA VAL A 427 9.70 -1.19 17.02
C VAL A 427 10.90 -0.29 16.72
N LEU A 428 11.52 -0.37 15.53
CA LEU A 428 12.66 0.46 15.15
C LEU A 428 12.25 1.83 14.57
N SER A 429 11.01 2.28 14.77
CA SER A 429 10.49 3.56 14.25
C SER A 429 11.26 4.79 14.73
N ASN A 430 11.98 4.68 15.84
CA ASN A 430 12.82 5.75 16.39
C ASN A 430 14.19 5.86 15.70
N LEU A 431 14.55 4.96 14.79
CA LEU A 431 15.78 5.09 14.00
C LEU A 431 15.75 6.38 13.17
N THR A 432 16.73 7.23 13.41
CA THR A 432 16.94 8.51 12.72
C THR A 432 18.13 8.45 11.76
N ALA A 433 19.10 7.58 12.03
CA ALA A 433 20.31 7.46 11.21
C ALA A 433 20.90 6.05 11.26
N VAL A 434 21.18 5.50 10.08
CA VAL A 434 22.08 4.37 9.85
C VAL A 434 23.19 4.87 8.94
N ARG A 435 24.44 4.91 9.44
CA ARG A 435 25.56 5.49 8.68
C ARG A 435 26.28 4.49 7.79
N GLY A 436 26.14 3.20 8.04
CA GLY A 436 26.58 2.13 7.17
C GLY A 436 25.42 1.57 6.32
N ASP A 437 25.49 0.28 6.05
CA ASP A 437 24.52 -0.47 5.26
C ASP A 437 23.27 -0.82 6.10
N PHE A 438 22.12 -0.95 5.44
CA PHE A 438 20.89 -1.50 6.02
C PHE A 438 20.52 -2.76 5.24
N THR A 439 20.62 -3.93 5.86
CA THR A 439 20.37 -5.23 5.22
C THR A 439 19.26 -6.01 5.94
N LEU A 440 18.23 -6.38 5.19
CA LEU A 440 17.19 -7.34 5.59
C LEU A 440 17.34 -8.62 4.77
N LYS A 441 17.76 -9.72 5.40
CA LYS A 441 18.07 -10.96 4.67
C LYS A 441 17.50 -12.23 5.28
N GLY A 442 16.70 -13.00 4.55
CA GLY A 442 16.29 -14.34 5.01
C GLY A 442 15.39 -14.34 6.25
N ASN A 443 14.58 -13.29 6.45
CA ASN A 443 13.60 -13.24 7.54
C ASN A 443 12.28 -13.84 7.04
N SER A 444 12.01 -15.10 7.38
CA SER A 444 10.96 -15.89 6.72
C SER A 444 9.53 -15.49 7.07
N ASN A 445 9.34 -14.82 8.22
CA ASN A 445 8.03 -14.37 8.69
C ASN A 445 7.82 -12.86 8.53
N LEU A 446 8.81 -12.13 8.03
CA LEU A 446 8.74 -10.67 7.87
C LEU A 446 7.77 -10.30 6.75
N THR A 447 6.64 -9.69 7.11
CA THR A 447 5.56 -9.35 6.16
C THR A 447 5.70 -7.95 5.56
N HIS A 448 6.30 -7.01 6.32
CA HIS A 448 6.62 -5.64 5.90
C HIS A 448 7.91 -5.12 6.56
N THR A 449 8.54 -4.09 5.97
CA THR A 449 9.84 -3.55 6.41
C THR A 449 9.77 -2.62 7.63
N GLY A 450 8.74 -2.69 8.46
CA GLY A 450 8.54 -1.78 9.61
C GLY A 450 8.01 -0.38 9.24
N ASN A 451 8.23 0.60 10.13
CA ASN A 451 7.79 2.00 9.99
C ASN A 451 8.91 2.99 10.38
N PHE A 452 9.93 3.16 9.53
CA PHE A 452 11.09 4.03 9.81
C PHE A 452 10.82 5.49 9.43
N ILE A 453 9.78 6.09 10.02
CA ILE A 453 9.32 7.44 9.66
C ILE A 453 10.36 8.54 9.86
N ASN A 454 11.35 8.30 10.73
CA ASN A 454 12.42 9.25 11.05
C ASN A 454 13.74 8.98 10.30
N LEU A 455 13.86 7.85 9.59
CA LEU A 455 15.08 7.49 8.87
C LEU A 455 15.06 8.13 7.48
N THR A 456 15.73 9.28 7.34
CA THR A 456 15.71 10.06 6.09
C THR A 456 16.83 9.70 5.11
N ALA A 457 17.88 9.04 5.57
CA ALA A 457 19.01 8.61 4.75
C ALA A 457 19.68 7.36 5.34
N ILE A 458 20.22 6.52 4.47
CA ILE A 458 21.11 5.41 4.82
C ILE A 458 22.49 5.75 4.25
N GLY A 459 23.53 5.72 5.08
CA GLY A 459 24.88 6.15 4.70
C GLY A 459 25.64 5.16 3.80
N GLY A 460 25.15 3.93 3.67
CA GLY A 460 25.64 2.89 2.77
C GLY A 460 24.55 2.29 1.89
N LYS A 461 24.64 0.99 1.64
CA LYS A 461 23.74 0.17 0.82
C LYS A 461 22.41 -0.08 1.53
N LEU A 462 21.31 -0.10 0.78
CA LEU A 462 20.05 -0.72 1.19
C LEU A 462 19.91 -2.09 0.50
N SER A 463 19.91 -3.17 1.27
CA SER A 463 19.83 -4.55 0.77
C SER A 463 18.60 -5.28 1.32
N ILE A 464 17.72 -5.75 0.44
CA ILE A 464 16.52 -6.53 0.79
C ILE A 464 16.57 -7.86 0.05
N GLU A 465 16.88 -8.94 0.77
CA GLU A 465 17.25 -10.22 0.16
C GLU A 465 16.50 -11.41 0.77
N ASN A 466 15.98 -12.31 -0.05
CA ASN A 466 15.49 -13.63 0.41
C ASN A 466 14.39 -13.58 1.50
N ASN A 467 13.51 -12.56 1.52
CA ASN A 467 12.41 -12.47 2.49
C ASN A 467 11.12 -13.01 1.85
N ALA A 468 10.81 -14.28 2.12
CA ALA A 468 9.84 -15.07 1.35
C ALA A 468 8.41 -14.49 1.34
N ILE A 469 7.97 -13.87 2.44
CA ILE A 469 6.60 -13.36 2.57
C ILE A 469 6.50 -11.83 2.59
N LEU A 470 7.63 -11.13 2.43
CA LEU A 470 7.68 -9.67 2.44
C LEU A 470 6.91 -9.11 1.23
N SER A 471 5.88 -8.32 1.51
CA SER A 471 4.95 -7.84 0.48
C SER A 471 5.13 -6.39 0.04
N ASN A 472 5.77 -5.55 0.86
CA ASN A 472 5.97 -4.13 0.60
C ASN A 472 7.21 -3.58 1.32
N LEU A 473 7.65 -2.39 0.90
CA LEU A 473 8.82 -1.67 1.43
C LEU A 473 8.42 -0.36 2.13
N SER A 474 7.19 -0.25 2.65
CA SER A 474 6.62 1.01 3.16
C SER A 474 7.44 1.64 4.29
N GLY A 475 8.17 0.82 5.06
CA GLY A 475 9.01 1.31 6.15
C GLY A 475 10.11 2.27 5.71
N PHE A 476 10.50 2.27 4.43
CA PHE A 476 11.54 3.14 3.89
C PHE A 476 11.01 4.42 3.23
N SER A 477 9.73 4.78 3.41
CA SER A 477 9.10 5.93 2.71
C SER A 477 9.73 7.28 3.02
N ALA A 478 10.39 7.39 4.17
CA ALA A 478 11.12 8.59 4.58
C ALA A 478 12.54 8.67 3.99
N VAL A 479 13.10 7.57 3.50
CA VAL A 479 14.47 7.50 2.99
C VAL A 479 14.57 8.18 1.62
N GLN A 480 15.31 9.29 1.55
CA GLN A 480 15.46 10.12 0.35
C GLN A 480 16.80 9.93 -0.36
N SER A 481 17.82 9.41 0.33
CA SER A 481 19.16 9.21 -0.23
C SER A 481 19.84 7.97 0.33
N LEU A 482 20.59 7.28 -0.52
CA LEU A 482 21.49 6.19 -0.13
C LEU A 482 22.95 6.61 -0.38
N GLY A 483 23.84 6.26 0.54
CA GLY A 483 25.27 6.44 0.35
C GLY A 483 25.95 5.31 -0.44
N GLY A 484 25.21 4.24 -0.77
CA GLY A 484 25.69 3.07 -1.49
C GLY A 484 24.63 2.50 -2.44
N ASP A 485 24.66 1.18 -2.64
CA ASP A 485 23.79 0.48 -3.60
C ASP A 485 22.33 0.41 -3.15
N LEU A 486 21.43 0.26 -4.13
CA LEU A 486 20.09 -0.28 -3.92
C LEU A 486 20.05 -1.71 -4.44
N HIS A 487 19.82 -2.68 -3.56
CA HIS A 487 19.82 -4.10 -3.92
C HIS A 487 18.57 -4.81 -3.40
N ILE A 488 17.77 -5.37 -4.31
CA ILE A 488 16.51 -6.05 -4.01
C ILE A 488 16.51 -7.40 -4.74
N GLU A 489 16.63 -8.48 -3.99
CA GLU A 489 16.82 -9.82 -4.55
C GLU A 489 15.98 -10.91 -3.87
N ASN A 490 15.43 -11.84 -4.65
CA ASN A 490 14.78 -13.05 -4.12
C ASN A 490 13.63 -12.77 -3.13
N ASN A 491 12.78 -11.76 -3.37
CA ASN A 491 11.60 -11.48 -2.54
C ASN A 491 10.31 -11.84 -3.31
N PRO A 492 9.86 -13.10 -3.29
CA PRO A 492 8.84 -13.60 -4.21
C PRO A 492 7.45 -13.00 -4.01
N ASN A 493 7.11 -12.47 -2.83
CA ASN A 493 5.80 -11.84 -2.57
C ASN A 493 5.78 -10.33 -2.82
N LEU A 494 6.92 -9.72 -3.15
CA LEU A 494 7.00 -8.29 -3.43
C LEU A 494 6.38 -8.01 -4.80
N THR A 495 5.34 -7.17 -4.84
CA THR A 495 4.58 -6.88 -6.08
C THR A 495 4.92 -5.54 -6.73
N ASN A 496 5.48 -4.62 -5.95
CA ASN A 496 5.99 -3.32 -6.40
C ASN A 496 7.09 -2.85 -5.43
N LEU A 497 7.71 -1.72 -5.75
CA LEU A 497 8.70 -1.07 -4.88
C LEU A 497 8.12 0.12 -4.09
N ASP A 498 6.80 0.20 -3.97
CA ASP A 498 6.12 1.28 -3.26
C ASP A 498 6.62 1.33 -1.82
N GLY A 499 6.85 2.56 -1.34
CA GLY A 499 7.55 2.79 -0.08
C GLY A 499 9.01 3.19 -0.25
N LEU A 500 9.62 3.01 -1.42
CA LEU A 500 10.91 3.67 -1.71
C LEU A 500 10.68 5.09 -2.23
N ASN A 501 11.48 6.04 -1.74
CA ASN A 501 11.40 7.46 -2.11
C ASN A 501 12.80 8.06 -2.40
N ILE A 502 13.67 7.21 -2.94
CA ILE A 502 15.10 7.52 -3.10
C ILE A 502 15.28 8.45 -4.32
N SER A 503 15.82 9.64 -4.06
CA SER A 503 16.09 10.67 -5.06
C SER A 503 17.53 10.66 -5.58
N GLY A 504 18.45 9.98 -4.88
CA GLY A 504 19.84 9.85 -5.31
C GLY A 504 20.65 8.83 -4.54
N LEU A 505 21.70 8.36 -5.20
CA LEU A 505 22.82 7.58 -4.64
C LEU A 505 24.05 8.50 -4.49
N ASP A 506 25.03 8.13 -3.67
CA ASP A 506 26.28 8.91 -3.54
C ASP A 506 27.01 9.04 -4.89
N PRO A 507 27.11 10.25 -5.47
CA PRO A 507 27.72 10.42 -6.79
C PRO A 507 29.25 10.25 -6.79
N TYR A 508 29.88 10.15 -5.61
CA TYR A 508 31.32 9.98 -5.46
C TYR A 508 31.74 8.53 -5.21
N ARG A 509 30.78 7.60 -5.13
CA ARG A 509 31.01 6.16 -4.99
C ARG A 509 30.45 5.42 -6.20
N TYR A 510 30.96 4.21 -6.42
CA TYR A 510 30.37 3.28 -7.39
C TYR A 510 29.16 2.64 -6.74
N CYS A 511 27.97 3.20 -7.00
CA CYS A 511 26.71 2.74 -6.44
C CYS A 511 25.82 2.13 -7.51
N ASP A 512 25.44 0.88 -7.30
CA ASP A 512 24.64 0.07 -8.22
C ASP A 512 23.15 0.07 -7.84
N VAL A 513 22.28 -0.12 -8.85
CA VAL A 513 20.87 -0.47 -8.67
C VAL A 513 20.68 -1.89 -9.20
N THR A 514 20.37 -2.83 -8.31
CA THR A 514 20.14 -4.25 -8.64
C THR A 514 18.76 -4.70 -8.18
N ILE A 515 17.94 -5.17 -9.12
CA ILE A 515 16.62 -5.78 -8.85
C ILE A 515 16.59 -7.13 -9.55
N HIS A 516 16.74 -8.21 -8.77
CA HIS A 516 16.93 -9.54 -9.30
C HIS A 516 15.95 -10.57 -8.71
N ASN A 517 15.38 -11.43 -9.54
CA ASN A 517 14.62 -12.61 -9.09
C ASN A 517 13.49 -12.28 -8.09
N ASN A 518 12.67 -11.27 -8.39
CA ASN A 518 11.45 -10.95 -7.65
C ASN A 518 10.23 -11.34 -8.52
N PRO A 519 9.80 -12.61 -8.53
CA PRO A 519 8.89 -13.16 -9.53
C PRO A 519 7.51 -12.51 -9.64
N ASN A 520 6.99 -11.91 -8.56
CA ASN A 520 5.69 -11.23 -8.57
C ASN A 520 5.80 -9.70 -8.73
N LEU A 521 7.00 -9.15 -8.92
CA LEU A 521 7.22 -7.71 -9.06
C LEU A 521 6.67 -7.22 -10.40
N VAL A 522 5.65 -6.36 -10.38
CA VAL A 522 4.93 -5.89 -11.57
C VAL A 522 5.44 -4.55 -12.08
N ASN A 523 5.92 -3.67 -11.19
CA ASN A 523 6.49 -2.36 -11.54
C ASN A 523 7.63 -1.96 -10.60
N ILE A 524 8.35 -0.91 -11.01
CA ILE A 524 9.50 -0.32 -10.31
C ILE A 524 9.37 1.21 -10.19
N ASP A 525 8.14 1.72 -10.18
CA ASP A 525 7.83 3.15 -10.35
C ASP A 525 8.41 4.03 -9.24
N ALA A 526 8.67 3.44 -8.08
CA ALA A 526 9.35 4.09 -6.95
C ALA A 526 10.77 4.60 -7.30
N LEU A 527 11.39 4.07 -8.36
CA LEU A 527 12.69 4.54 -8.86
C LEU A 527 12.62 5.85 -9.66
N SER A 528 11.42 6.34 -9.99
CA SER A 528 11.22 7.50 -10.88
C SER A 528 11.84 8.80 -10.39
N LYS A 529 12.30 8.88 -9.13
CA LYS A 529 13.01 10.05 -8.60
C LYS A 529 14.52 10.01 -8.82
N LEU A 530 15.08 8.88 -9.22
CA LEU A 530 16.50 8.75 -9.52
C LEU A 530 16.82 9.47 -10.83
N GLY A 531 17.73 10.44 -10.76
CA GLY A 531 18.22 11.17 -11.95
C GLY A 531 19.52 10.63 -12.54
N PHE A 532 20.30 9.90 -11.76
CA PHE A 532 21.66 9.50 -12.09
C PHE A 532 22.08 8.27 -11.28
N VAL A 533 22.72 7.30 -11.94
CA VAL A 533 23.27 6.09 -11.31
C VAL A 533 24.80 6.03 -11.53
N PRO A 534 25.61 6.14 -10.45
CA PRO A 534 27.08 6.14 -10.55
C PRO A 534 27.72 4.80 -10.93
N GLY A 535 26.98 3.70 -10.85
CA GLY A 535 27.45 2.36 -11.22
C GLY A 535 26.53 1.73 -12.27
N ASN A 536 26.17 0.47 -12.03
CA ASN A 536 25.34 -0.36 -12.90
C ASN A 536 23.85 -0.22 -12.57
N VAL A 537 23.01 -0.41 -13.60
CA VAL A 537 21.59 -0.72 -13.42
C VAL A 537 21.35 -2.14 -13.94
N SER A 538 20.94 -3.05 -13.07
CA SER A 538 20.66 -4.45 -13.38
C SER A 538 19.25 -4.82 -12.93
N ILE A 539 18.35 -5.08 -13.89
CA ILE A 539 16.99 -5.55 -13.62
C ILE A 539 16.82 -6.87 -14.34
N THR A 540 16.93 -7.97 -13.60
CA THR A 540 17.00 -9.30 -14.21
C THR A 540 16.11 -10.32 -13.52
N ALA A 541 15.58 -11.28 -14.28
CA ALA A 541 14.76 -12.38 -13.76
C ALA A 541 13.52 -11.92 -12.96
N ASN A 542 12.85 -10.83 -13.34
CA ASN A 542 11.57 -10.41 -12.74
C ASN A 542 10.43 -10.73 -13.73
N PRO A 543 9.98 -11.99 -13.83
CA PRO A 543 9.06 -12.45 -14.88
C PRO A 543 7.71 -11.76 -14.92
N ALA A 544 7.21 -11.17 -13.83
CA ALA A 544 5.95 -10.41 -13.79
C ALA A 544 6.09 -8.92 -14.12
N LEU A 545 7.31 -8.40 -14.28
CA LEU A 545 7.55 -6.97 -14.51
C LEU A 545 6.96 -6.56 -15.86
N GLN A 546 6.09 -5.54 -15.87
CA GLN A 546 5.33 -5.15 -17.07
C GLN A 546 5.90 -3.93 -17.78
N ASN A 547 6.51 -3.00 -17.03
CA ASN A 547 7.10 -1.80 -17.59
C ASN A 547 8.41 -1.37 -16.90
N LEU A 548 9.10 -0.38 -17.49
CA LEU A 548 10.30 0.27 -16.93
C LEU A 548 10.10 1.76 -16.61
N ASP A 549 8.87 2.23 -16.40
CA ASP A 549 8.55 3.65 -16.25
C ASP A 549 9.29 4.31 -15.08
N GLY A 550 9.58 3.54 -14.03
CA GLY A 550 10.45 3.94 -12.91
C GLY A 550 11.85 4.40 -13.32
N LEU A 551 12.35 4.07 -14.51
CA LEU A 551 13.66 4.51 -14.99
C LEU A 551 13.63 5.78 -15.87
N SER A 552 12.44 6.28 -16.20
CA SER A 552 12.23 7.38 -17.17
C SER A 552 12.99 8.68 -16.88
N ASN A 553 13.29 8.96 -15.61
CA ASN A 553 14.01 10.15 -15.20
C ASN A 553 15.52 9.96 -15.04
N ILE A 554 16.02 8.73 -15.16
CA ILE A 554 17.46 8.47 -15.11
C ILE A 554 18.09 8.99 -16.40
N ARG A 555 18.99 9.96 -16.26
CA ARG A 555 19.65 10.62 -17.39
C ARG A 555 20.97 9.97 -17.77
N ALA A 556 21.63 9.31 -16.82
CA ALA A 556 22.89 8.62 -17.06
C ALA A 556 23.14 7.46 -16.10
N VAL A 557 23.77 6.42 -16.64
CA VAL A 557 24.30 5.25 -15.95
C VAL A 557 25.79 5.19 -16.27
N GLN A 558 26.65 5.35 -15.26
CA GLN A 558 28.10 5.45 -15.50
C GLN A 558 28.76 4.14 -15.90
N ASP A 559 28.17 2.99 -15.60
CA ASP A 559 28.70 1.70 -16.03
C ASP A 559 27.73 1.01 -16.99
N ASN A 560 27.19 -0.15 -16.62
CA ASN A 560 26.38 -0.99 -17.51
C ASN A 560 24.89 -0.91 -17.21
N LEU A 561 24.08 -1.04 -18.25
CA LEU A 561 22.64 -1.27 -18.17
C LEU A 561 22.33 -2.71 -18.59
N THR A 562 21.75 -3.50 -17.71
CA THR A 562 21.37 -4.90 -17.96
C THR A 562 19.88 -5.11 -17.69
N ILE A 563 19.12 -5.47 -18.72
CA ILE A 563 17.68 -5.79 -18.65
C ILE A 563 17.45 -7.17 -19.25
N GLU A 564 17.40 -8.20 -18.42
CA GLU A 564 17.34 -9.60 -18.90
C GLU A 564 16.30 -10.45 -18.18
N ASP A 565 15.74 -11.45 -18.87
CA ASP A 565 14.84 -12.45 -18.29
C ASP A 565 13.59 -11.85 -17.59
N ASN A 566 13.08 -10.70 -18.07
CA ASN A 566 11.84 -10.08 -17.61
C ASN A 566 10.69 -10.42 -18.59
N THR A 567 10.20 -11.65 -18.53
CA THR A 567 9.38 -12.25 -19.60
C THR A 567 8.03 -11.60 -19.85
N SER A 568 7.47 -10.84 -18.90
CA SER A 568 6.21 -10.09 -19.08
C SER A 568 6.41 -8.62 -19.44
N LEU A 569 7.66 -8.18 -19.65
CA LEU A 569 7.98 -6.77 -19.91
C LEU A 569 7.45 -6.33 -21.27
N SER A 570 6.26 -5.71 -21.30
CA SER A 570 5.61 -5.25 -22.53
C SER A 570 5.96 -3.81 -22.89
N ASP A 571 6.39 -3.00 -21.92
CA ASP A 571 6.74 -1.58 -22.14
C ASP A 571 8.12 -1.26 -21.56
N ALA A 572 9.12 -1.06 -22.43
CA ALA A 572 10.47 -0.69 -22.03
C ALA A 572 10.78 0.79 -22.30
N CYS A 573 9.78 1.65 -22.49
CA CYS A 573 10.01 3.02 -22.91
C CYS A 573 10.63 3.92 -21.84
N GLY A 574 10.56 3.53 -20.57
CA GLY A 574 11.26 4.21 -19.49
C GLY A 574 12.79 4.23 -19.63
N ILE A 575 13.41 3.38 -20.47
CA ILE A 575 14.86 3.44 -20.75
C ILE A 575 15.21 4.12 -22.08
N LEU A 576 14.23 4.69 -22.79
CA LEU A 576 14.43 5.24 -24.13
C LEU A 576 15.54 6.31 -24.17
N SER A 577 15.52 7.24 -23.21
CA SER A 577 16.54 8.29 -23.06
C SER A 577 17.96 7.74 -22.88
N LEU A 578 18.10 6.59 -22.20
CA LEU A 578 19.39 5.98 -21.94
C LEU A 578 19.99 5.30 -23.17
N ILE A 579 19.12 4.74 -24.03
CA ILE A 579 19.55 3.92 -25.17
C ILE A 579 19.60 4.71 -26.50
N GLU A 580 18.83 5.80 -26.64
CA GLU A 580 18.86 6.66 -27.84
C GLU A 580 20.12 7.55 -27.91
N ASP A 581 20.56 8.12 -26.77
CA ASP A 581 21.70 9.05 -26.71
C ASP A 581 23.08 8.36 -26.76
N SER A 582 23.13 7.04 -26.59
CA SER A 582 24.37 6.26 -26.52
C SER A 582 25.20 6.18 -27.82
N ASN A 583 24.82 6.91 -28.88
CA ASN A 583 25.54 6.98 -30.16
C ASN A 583 26.30 8.31 -30.40
N THR A 584 26.34 9.25 -29.46
CA THR A 584 27.09 10.52 -29.66
C THR A 584 28.27 10.68 -28.71
N SER A 585 29.43 10.17 -29.14
CA SER A 585 30.77 10.41 -28.57
C SER A 585 31.02 9.91 -27.14
N SER A 586 32.23 9.39 -26.90
CA SER A 586 32.74 8.87 -25.61
C SER A 586 32.84 9.92 -24.47
N TYR A 587 32.22 11.09 -24.62
CA TYR A 587 32.24 12.23 -23.70
C TYR A 587 30.84 12.76 -23.34
N SER A 588 29.78 12.05 -23.74
CA SER A 588 28.41 12.36 -23.31
C SER A 588 28.25 12.12 -21.80
N PHE A 589 27.77 13.13 -21.07
CA PHE A 589 27.31 12.98 -19.67
C PHE A 589 25.91 12.34 -19.57
N TYR A 590 25.31 11.93 -20.69
CA TYR A 590 23.97 11.37 -20.82
C TYR A 590 24.02 9.95 -21.42
N GLY A 591 23.12 9.08 -20.98
CA GLY A 591 23.01 7.69 -21.45
C GLY A 591 23.81 6.67 -20.64
N VAL A 592 23.98 5.47 -21.22
CA VAL A 592 24.80 4.39 -20.66
C VAL A 592 26.24 4.54 -21.16
N ARG A 593 27.22 4.60 -20.25
CA ARG A 593 28.62 4.86 -20.62
C ARG A 593 29.38 3.61 -21.09
N LEU A 594 29.12 2.45 -20.48
CA LEU A 594 29.75 1.19 -20.87
C LEU A 594 28.78 0.37 -21.75
N ASN A 595 28.37 -0.81 -21.31
CA ASN A 595 27.59 -1.73 -22.13
C ASN A 595 26.09 -1.67 -21.80
N THR A 596 25.28 -1.86 -22.83
CA THR A 596 23.84 -2.10 -22.70
C THR A 596 23.55 -3.53 -23.13
N THR A 597 23.05 -4.33 -22.20
CA THR A 597 22.66 -5.73 -22.42
C THR A 597 21.15 -5.85 -22.22
N ILE A 598 20.45 -6.27 -23.28
CA ILE A 598 19.00 -6.46 -23.27
C ILE A 598 18.73 -7.79 -23.97
N ALA A 599 18.14 -8.75 -23.26
CA ALA A 599 17.89 -10.09 -23.78
C ALA A 599 16.74 -10.78 -23.02
N ASN A 600 16.13 -11.81 -23.63
CA ASN A 600 15.16 -12.70 -22.98
C ASN A 600 13.97 -12.02 -22.26
N ASN A 601 13.52 -10.86 -22.74
CA ASN A 601 12.32 -10.18 -22.25
C ASN A 601 11.10 -10.56 -23.12
N ALA A 602 9.98 -9.84 -23.00
CA ALA A 602 8.87 -10.05 -23.92
C ALA A 602 9.22 -9.62 -25.36
N ALA A 603 8.32 -9.93 -26.30
CA ALA A 603 8.46 -9.47 -27.69
C ALA A 603 8.51 -7.94 -27.75
N ASN A 604 9.33 -7.40 -28.64
CA ASN A 604 9.62 -5.97 -28.81
C ASN A 604 10.35 -5.27 -27.64
N THR A 605 10.70 -5.99 -26.57
CA THR A 605 11.49 -5.47 -25.43
C THR A 605 12.79 -6.25 -25.19
N SER A 606 13.13 -7.20 -26.07
CA SER A 606 14.30 -8.08 -25.95
C SER A 606 15.54 -7.61 -26.70
N ALA A 607 15.48 -6.49 -27.41
CA ALA A 607 16.63 -5.90 -28.07
C ALA A 607 16.51 -4.38 -28.08
N LYS A 608 17.66 -3.70 -27.96
CA LYS A 608 17.75 -2.23 -27.99
C LYS A 608 16.99 -1.60 -29.17
N ILE A 609 17.18 -2.15 -30.37
CA ILE A 609 16.54 -1.62 -31.59
C ILE A 609 15.02 -1.80 -31.56
N ASP A 610 14.54 -2.91 -31.02
CA ASP A 610 13.11 -3.20 -30.95
C ASP A 610 12.40 -2.26 -29.98
N ILE A 611 13.03 -1.96 -28.84
CA ILE A 611 12.54 -0.98 -27.86
C ILE A 611 12.45 0.41 -28.50
N ILE A 612 13.53 0.88 -29.14
CA ILE A 612 13.55 2.18 -29.83
C ILE A 612 12.41 2.25 -30.87
N ASN A 613 12.19 1.17 -31.62
CA ASN A 613 11.14 1.12 -32.63
C ASN A 613 9.74 1.14 -32.01
N ALA A 614 9.50 0.33 -30.98
CA ALA A 614 8.23 0.25 -30.28
C ALA A 614 7.86 1.59 -29.64
N CYS A 615 8.79 2.20 -28.90
CA CYS A 615 8.55 3.45 -28.17
C CYS A 615 8.38 4.68 -29.07
N ASN A 616 8.99 4.70 -30.25
CA ASN A 616 8.77 5.75 -31.24
C ASN A 616 7.58 5.48 -32.16
N ASN A 617 6.77 4.43 -31.95
CA ASN A 617 5.76 3.98 -32.92
C ASN A 617 6.35 3.94 -34.34
N THR A 618 7.37 3.11 -34.55
CA THR A 618 8.05 2.95 -35.84
C THR A 618 7.39 1.88 -36.67
N THR A 619 7.09 2.15 -37.93
CA THR A 619 6.67 1.14 -38.91
C THR A 619 7.69 0.96 -40.03
N PHE A 620 7.90 -0.29 -40.43
CA PHE A 620 8.77 -0.65 -41.57
C PHE A 620 8.01 -0.81 -42.88
N ALA A 621 6.68 -0.88 -42.81
CA ALA A 621 5.83 -1.04 -43.98
C ALA A 621 5.60 0.32 -44.68
N ASP A 622 5.18 0.23 -45.95
CA ASP A 622 4.56 1.36 -46.62
C ASP A 622 3.22 1.67 -45.93
N VAL A 623 2.97 2.96 -45.67
CA VAL A 623 1.73 3.44 -45.07
C VAL A 623 0.95 4.19 -46.14
N THR A 624 -0.31 3.82 -46.38
CA THR A 624 -1.17 4.52 -47.34
C THR A 624 -2.37 5.13 -46.61
N LEU A 625 -2.55 6.43 -46.74
CA LEU A 625 -3.65 7.22 -46.17
C LEU A 625 -4.53 7.71 -47.33
N THR A 626 -5.81 7.36 -47.28
CA THR A 626 -6.79 7.56 -48.35
C THR A 626 -8.03 8.36 -47.95
N SER A 627 -8.10 8.76 -46.68
CA SER A 627 -9.18 9.59 -46.14
C SER A 627 -8.68 10.52 -45.03
N GLN A 628 -9.46 11.57 -44.72
CA GLN A 628 -9.14 12.43 -43.58
C GLN A 628 -9.17 11.66 -42.25
N ALA A 629 -10.08 10.70 -42.10
CA ALA A 629 -10.17 9.88 -40.88
C ALA A 629 -8.89 9.08 -40.62
N GLU A 630 -8.25 8.54 -41.66
CA GLU A 630 -6.98 7.82 -41.54
C GLU A 630 -5.81 8.76 -41.20
N ILE A 631 -5.83 9.99 -41.71
CA ILE A 631 -4.86 11.03 -41.32
C ILE A 631 -5.07 11.42 -39.86
N ASP A 632 -6.31 11.58 -39.42
CA ASP A 632 -6.66 12.01 -38.06
C ASP A 632 -6.36 10.92 -37.02
N SER A 633 -6.38 9.64 -37.41
CA SER A 633 -6.01 8.50 -36.54
C SER A 633 -4.52 8.11 -36.62
N PHE A 634 -3.69 8.87 -37.32
CA PHE A 634 -2.29 8.52 -37.55
C PHE A 634 -1.44 8.70 -36.27
N ASP A 635 -0.71 7.65 -35.87
CA ASP A 635 0.03 7.58 -34.60
C ASP A 635 1.51 7.21 -34.72
N TYR A 636 1.99 6.90 -35.94
CA TYR A 636 3.40 6.59 -36.18
C TYR A 636 4.28 7.84 -36.11
N THR A 637 5.40 7.79 -35.38
CA THR A 637 6.38 8.90 -35.41
C THR A 637 7.57 8.62 -36.34
N ILE A 638 7.77 7.38 -36.79
CA ILE A 638 8.81 7.01 -37.76
C ILE A 638 8.24 6.01 -38.80
N ILE A 639 8.42 6.29 -40.09
CA ILE A 639 8.08 5.38 -41.20
C ILE A 639 9.35 5.03 -41.99
N ARG A 640 9.82 3.79 -41.93
CA ARG A 640 10.95 3.32 -42.76
C ARG A 640 10.50 2.88 -44.17
N GLY A 641 9.19 2.82 -44.43
CA GLY A 641 8.63 2.64 -45.77
C GLY A 641 8.29 3.96 -46.47
N THR A 642 7.38 3.85 -47.43
CA THR A 642 6.78 4.95 -48.17
C THR A 642 5.48 5.39 -47.48
N LEU A 643 5.37 6.66 -47.12
CA LEU A 643 4.09 7.28 -46.79
C LEU A 643 3.40 7.75 -48.08
N THR A 644 2.29 7.13 -48.44
CA THR A 644 1.45 7.51 -49.58
C THR A 644 0.17 8.18 -49.09
N ILE A 645 -0.13 9.37 -49.57
CA ILE A 645 -1.37 10.11 -49.29
C ILE A 645 -2.12 10.25 -50.60
N SER A 646 -3.24 9.54 -50.73
CA SER A 646 -4.03 9.54 -51.95
C SER A 646 -5.50 9.29 -51.67
N GLU A 647 -6.32 10.34 -51.80
CA GLU A 647 -7.76 10.22 -51.53
C GLU A 647 -8.43 9.15 -52.41
N SER A 648 -9.21 8.27 -51.77
CA SER A 648 -10.03 7.27 -52.46
C SER A 648 -11.33 7.85 -53.01
N VAL A 649 -11.75 9.00 -52.49
CA VAL A 649 -12.94 9.75 -52.89
C VAL A 649 -12.54 11.21 -53.11
N PRO A 650 -12.91 11.84 -54.25
CA PRO A 650 -12.56 13.22 -54.53
C PRO A 650 -13.01 14.19 -53.43
N GLY A 651 -12.07 14.94 -52.88
CA GLY A 651 -12.29 16.00 -51.89
C GLY A 651 -12.28 15.53 -50.44
N ASN A 652 -11.89 14.28 -50.20
CA ASN A 652 -11.94 13.66 -48.87
C ASN A 652 -10.76 14.05 -47.97
N ILE A 653 -9.59 14.37 -48.53
CA ILE A 653 -8.42 14.81 -47.75
C ILE A 653 -8.30 16.33 -47.87
N THR A 654 -8.41 17.04 -46.75
CA THR A 654 -8.46 18.52 -46.71
C THR A 654 -7.25 19.16 -46.02
N ASN A 655 -6.62 18.45 -45.06
CA ASN A 655 -5.42 18.90 -44.35
C ASN A 655 -4.56 17.71 -43.90
N LEU A 656 -3.31 17.98 -43.51
CA LEU A 656 -2.34 16.97 -43.03
C LEU A 656 -1.94 17.19 -41.56
N ASP A 657 -2.70 17.97 -40.79
CA ASP A 657 -2.26 18.54 -39.50
C ASP A 657 -1.86 17.48 -38.47
N SER A 658 -2.52 16.33 -38.49
CA SER A 658 -2.26 15.19 -37.59
C SER A 658 -0.92 14.49 -37.88
N LEU A 659 -0.30 14.73 -39.04
CA LEU A 659 1.01 14.18 -39.39
C LEU A 659 2.19 14.94 -38.75
N LYS A 660 1.93 16.00 -37.99
CA LYS A 660 2.97 16.86 -37.38
C LYS A 660 3.90 16.12 -36.40
N THR A 661 3.46 14.99 -35.86
CA THR A 661 4.22 14.14 -34.92
C THR A 661 5.24 13.25 -35.62
N LEU A 662 5.18 13.13 -36.95
CA LEU A 662 6.09 12.31 -37.76
C LEU A 662 7.52 12.88 -37.72
N LYS A 663 8.44 12.21 -37.05
CA LYS A 663 9.84 12.65 -36.97
C LYS A 663 10.63 12.29 -38.23
N GLN A 664 10.34 11.13 -38.83
CA GLN A 664 11.10 10.58 -39.94
C GLN A 664 10.24 9.75 -40.89
N VAL A 665 10.46 9.90 -42.19
CA VAL A 665 9.94 8.99 -43.22
C VAL A 665 10.96 8.78 -44.34
N ASN A 666 11.08 7.56 -44.87
CA ASN A 666 12.05 7.25 -45.93
C ASN A 666 11.61 7.80 -47.30
N LYS A 667 10.32 7.69 -47.64
CA LYS A 667 9.76 8.22 -48.89
C LYS A 667 8.36 8.77 -48.68
N VAL A 668 8.04 9.90 -49.30
CA VAL A 668 6.69 10.49 -49.28
C VAL A 668 6.11 10.55 -50.69
N ARG A 669 4.86 10.13 -50.88
CA ARG A 669 4.10 10.25 -52.11
C ARG A 669 2.76 10.90 -51.80
N ILE A 670 2.44 12.03 -52.41
CA ILE A 670 1.17 12.73 -52.24
C ILE A 670 0.52 12.85 -53.61
N VAL A 671 -0.51 12.05 -53.86
CA VAL A 671 -1.06 11.87 -55.20
C VAL A 671 -2.58 11.91 -55.24
N ASN A 672 -3.18 12.52 -56.26
CA ASN A 672 -4.64 12.56 -56.50
C ASN A 672 -5.50 13.31 -55.48
N ASN A 673 -4.98 14.25 -54.68
CA ASN A 673 -5.80 14.94 -53.66
C ASN A 673 -6.43 16.24 -54.22
N THR A 674 -7.73 16.23 -54.46
CA THR A 674 -8.45 17.32 -55.15
C THR A 674 -8.85 18.49 -54.26
N ALA A 675 -8.98 18.30 -52.95
CA ALA A 675 -9.28 19.38 -51.99
C ALA A 675 -8.08 19.84 -51.15
N LEU A 676 -6.93 19.14 -51.21
CA LEU A 676 -5.75 19.51 -50.43
C LEU A 676 -5.12 20.81 -50.97
N THR A 677 -5.14 21.85 -50.14
CA THR A 677 -4.70 23.21 -50.53
C THR A 677 -3.28 23.55 -50.10
N THR A 678 -2.79 22.91 -49.03
CA THR A 678 -1.45 23.07 -48.47
C THR A 678 -0.88 21.72 -48.02
N LEU A 679 0.46 21.62 -47.97
CA LEU A 679 1.16 20.52 -47.29
C LEU A 679 1.43 20.80 -45.80
N GLY A 680 0.85 21.89 -45.26
CA GLY A 680 0.85 22.19 -43.83
C GLY A 680 0.37 20.99 -43.01
N GLY A 681 1.12 20.68 -41.95
CA GLY A 681 0.97 19.46 -41.16
C GLY A 681 2.10 18.45 -41.36
N LEU A 682 2.78 18.47 -42.51
CA LEU A 682 4.03 17.73 -42.66
C LEU A 682 5.19 18.45 -41.94
N PRO A 683 5.99 17.74 -41.13
CA PRO A 683 7.07 18.36 -40.35
C PRO A 683 8.21 18.88 -41.24
N TYR A 684 8.64 20.11 -40.96
CA TYR A 684 9.68 20.85 -41.69
C TYR A 684 11.05 20.11 -41.76
N ASN A 685 11.34 19.26 -40.77
CA ASN A 685 12.59 18.51 -40.69
C ASN A 685 12.66 17.27 -41.61
N LEU A 686 11.58 16.93 -42.32
CA LEU A 686 11.60 15.93 -43.40
C LEU A 686 12.45 16.39 -44.61
N SER A 687 12.93 17.62 -44.60
CA SER A 687 13.91 18.18 -45.55
C SER A 687 15.26 17.45 -45.61
N LYS A 688 15.56 16.56 -44.65
CA LYS A 688 16.75 15.67 -44.68
C LYS A 688 16.57 14.38 -45.50
N ILE A 689 15.45 14.21 -46.20
CA ILE A 689 15.30 13.18 -47.24
C ILE A 689 16.15 13.64 -48.46
N THR A 690 17.46 13.64 -48.30
CA THR A 690 18.49 13.98 -49.30
C THR A 690 19.29 12.71 -49.53
N ASP A 691 19.16 12.02 -50.67
CA ASP A 691 20.20 12.13 -51.70
C ASP A 691 19.80 11.68 -53.11
N THR A 692 18.53 11.34 -53.35
CA THR A 692 18.03 11.06 -54.70
C THR A 692 16.70 11.77 -54.90
N GLY A 693 16.50 12.39 -56.06
CA GLY A 693 15.26 13.14 -56.36
C GLY A 693 13.98 12.29 -56.33
N ASP A 694 14.02 11.01 -55.96
CA ASP A 694 12.89 10.08 -56.08
C ASP A 694 12.16 9.79 -54.74
N ASN A 695 12.57 10.45 -53.65
CA ASN A 695 12.06 10.18 -52.30
C ASN A 695 10.92 11.10 -51.84
N PHE A 696 10.57 12.12 -52.62
CA PHE A 696 9.37 12.92 -52.42
C PHE A 696 8.64 13.10 -53.75
N ILE A 697 7.43 12.57 -53.87
CA ILE A 697 6.63 12.54 -55.09
C ILE A 697 5.34 13.32 -54.87
N LEU A 698 5.06 14.26 -55.78
CA LEU A 698 3.82 15.03 -55.81
C LEU A 698 3.19 14.94 -57.21
N GLU A 699 1.96 14.45 -57.29
CA GLU A 699 1.26 14.17 -58.56
C GLU A 699 -0.25 14.46 -58.42
N ASP A 700 -0.89 15.07 -59.42
CA ASP A 700 -2.37 15.19 -59.46
C ASP A 700 -3.04 15.79 -58.21
N ASN A 701 -2.49 16.88 -57.66
CA ASN A 701 -3.12 17.65 -56.57
C ASN A 701 -3.53 19.05 -57.08
N PRO A 702 -4.71 19.22 -57.71
CA PRO A 702 -5.07 20.41 -58.48
C PRO A 702 -5.31 21.68 -57.64
N SER A 703 -5.74 21.53 -56.38
CA SER A 703 -6.06 22.66 -55.49
C SER A 703 -4.87 23.12 -54.64
N LEU A 704 -3.71 22.48 -54.77
CA LEU A 704 -2.53 22.77 -53.96
C LEU A 704 -1.88 24.10 -54.39
N PHE A 705 -1.82 25.06 -53.46
CA PHE A 705 -1.21 26.38 -53.67
C PHE A 705 -0.21 26.77 -52.57
N ALA A 706 0.13 25.88 -51.64
CA ALA A 706 1.20 26.08 -50.67
C ALA A 706 1.91 24.76 -50.33
N ILE A 707 3.24 24.80 -50.16
CA ILE A 707 4.08 23.63 -49.91
C ILE A 707 5.16 23.94 -48.85
N ASP A 708 4.71 24.51 -47.73
CA ASP A 708 5.58 24.98 -46.65
C ASP A 708 6.57 23.89 -46.18
N GLY A 709 7.87 24.22 -46.17
CA GLY A 709 8.89 23.40 -45.50
C GLY A 709 9.38 22.13 -46.20
N VAL A 710 9.09 21.94 -47.50
CA VAL A 710 9.47 20.71 -48.24
C VAL A 710 10.75 20.91 -49.08
N PRO A 711 11.69 19.94 -49.15
CA PRO A 711 12.97 20.04 -49.90
C PRO A 711 12.77 20.14 -51.43
N PRO A 712 13.84 20.38 -52.24
CA PRO A 712 13.74 20.54 -53.70
C PRO A 712 13.01 19.37 -54.37
N LEU A 713 11.85 19.67 -54.95
CA LEU A 713 10.86 18.68 -55.38
C LEU A 713 11.16 18.08 -56.76
N VAL A 714 10.80 16.80 -56.91
CA VAL A 714 10.51 16.19 -58.22
C VAL A 714 8.99 16.07 -58.34
N ILE A 715 8.42 16.83 -59.26
CA ILE A 715 6.98 16.95 -59.45
C ILE A 715 6.64 16.32 -60.80
N TYR A 716 5.64 15.45 -60.84
CA TYR A 716 5.35 14.61 -62.01
C TYR A 716 4.19 15.13 -62.88
N ASN A 717 3.41 16.11 -62.42
CA ASN A 717 2.31 16.70 -63.18
C ASN A 717 2.54 18.20 -63.54
N TYR A 718 2.47 18.51 -64.83
CA TYR A 718 2.58 19.86 -65.41
C TYR A 718 1.57 20.89 -64.88
N THR A 719 0.33 20.51 -64.55
CA THR A 719 -0.71 21.46 -64.10
C THR A 719 -0.47 21.97 -62.68
N THR A 720 -0.12 21.09 -61.75
CA THR A 720 0.26 21.46 -60.37
C THR A 720 1.55 22.30 -60.36
N ILE A 721 2.54 21.95 -61.20
CA ILE A 721 3.77 22.74 -61.37
C ILE A 721 3.47 24.14 -61.90
N TYR A 722 2.60 24.24 -62.91
CA TYR A 722 2.19 25.53 -63.46
C TYR A 722 1.55 26.39 -62.37
N SER A 723 0.57 25.88 -61.62
CA SER A 723 -0.07 26.60 -60.50
C SER A 723 0.95 27.12 -59.48
N LEU A 724 1.85 26.25 -58.99
CA LEU A 724 2.82 26.57 -57.94
C LEU A 724 3.88 27.59 -58.40
N ILE A 725 4.38 27.47 -59.64
CA ILE A 725 5.33 28.43 -60.24
C ILE A 725 4.63 29.76 -60.56
N CYS A 726 3.39 29.73 -61.07
CA CYS A 726 2.63 30.92 -61.45
C CYS A 726 2.23 31.77 -60.23
N ASN A 727 2.02 31.15 -59.07
CA ASN A 727 1.70 31.81 -57.80
C ASN A 727 2.95 32.18 -56.97
N GLY A 728 4.17 31.89 -57.46
CA GLY A 728 5.43 32.31 -56.84
C GLY A 728 5.88 31.49 -55.63
N ILE A 729 5.36 30.26 -55.47
CA ILE A 729 5.59 29.41 -54.28
C ILE A 729 6.91 28.63 -54.39
N ILE A 730 7.36 28.27 -55.60
CA ILE A 730 8.64 27.59 -55.84
C ILE A 730 9.43 28.26 -56.97
N GLU A 731 10.75 28.34 -56.80
CA GLU A 731 11.67 28.96 -57.78
C GLU A 731 12.21 27.98 -58.84
N LYS A 732 12.32 26.68 -58.53
CA LYS A 732 12.87 25.62 -59.41
C LYS A 732 12.19 24.27 -59.14
N ALA A 733 11.89 23.50 -60.20
CA ALA A 733 11.39 22.13 -60.10
C ALA A 733 12.14 21.22 -61.09
N LYS A 734 12.39 19.96 -60.69
CA LYS A 734 12.91 18.90 -61.58
C LYS A 734 11.73 18.13 -62.16
N ILE A 735 11.65 17.99 -63.47
CA ILE A 735 10.55 17.29 -64.15
C ILE A 735 11.09 16.01 -64.81
N ARG A 736 10.32 14.92 -64.71
CA ARG A 736 10.53 13.68 -65.45
C ARG A 736 9.55 13.62 -66.63
N HIS A 737 10.07 13.53 -67.85
CA HIS A 737 9.27 13.37 -69.08
C HIS A 737 9.27 11.88 -69.45
N GLU A 738 8.19 11.17 -69.13
CA GLU A 738 7.94 9.77 -69.55
C GLU A 738 9.06 8.74 -69.18
N PRO A 739 8.86 7.42 -69.35
CA PRO A 739 9.63 6.43 -68.60
C PRO A 739 11.12 6.24 -68.94
N SER A 740 11.72 6.96 -69.90
CA SER A 740 13.04 6.55 -70.43
C SER A 740 14.10 7.62 -70.72
N GLN A 741 13.97 8.90 -70.36
CA GLN A 741 15.06 9.88 -70.55
C GLN A 741 15.22 10.95 -69.44
N ASP A 742 16.41 11.58 -69.43
CA ASP A 742 17.01 12.45 -68.41
C ASP A 742 16.12 13.55 -67.81
N PHE A 743 16.40 13.87 -66.54
CA PHE A 743 15.77 14.95 -65.79
C PHE A 743 16.08 16.34 -66.38
N GLN A 744 15.06 17.20 -66.56
CA GLN A 744 15.25 18.63 -66.88
C GLN A 744 14.91 19.53 -65.69
N TYR A 745 15.77 20.51 -65.40
CA TYR A 745 15.50 21.60 -64.46
C TYR A 745 14.69 22.71 -65.16
N ILE A 746 13.46 22.96 -64.73
CA ILE A 746 12.76 24.19 -65.10
C ILE A 746 13.30 25.31 -64.20
N SER A 747 14.17 26.15 -64.76
CA SER A 747 14.68 27.36 -64.12
C SER A 747 13.95 28.63 -64.54
N ARG A 748 12.94 28.53 -65.43
CA ARG A 748 12.22 29.67 -66.01
C ARG A 748 10.76 29.34 -66.30
N VAL A 749 9.87 30.18 -65.79
CA VAL A 749 8.42 30.18 -66.05
C VAL A 749 8.16 30.16 -67.57
N PRO A 750 7.53 29.12 -68.15
CA PRO A 750 7.08 29.17 -69.52
C PRO A 750 5.82 30.05 -69.59
N TYR A 751 5.95 31.21 -70.22
CA TYR A 751 4.80 32.07 -70.52
C TYR A 751 3.76 31.32 -71.38
N PRO A 752 2.43 31.49 -71.16
CA PRO A 752 1.77 32.41 -70.23
C PRO A 752 1.02 31.69 -69.09
N CYS A 753 1.30 32.06 -67.85
CA CYS A 753 0.41 31.81 -66.71
C CYS A 753 -0.83 32.71 -66.85
N PHE A 754 -2.01 32.13 -67.12
CA PHE A 754 -3.28 32.86 -67.07
C PHE A 754 -4.01 32.51 -65.78
N ILE A 755 -4.32 33.51 -64.95
CA ILE A 755 -5.24 33.36 -63.82
C ILE A 755 -6.63 33.74 -64.33
N PRO A 756 -7.63 32.85 -64.32
CA PRO A 756 -9.01 33.24 -64.54
C PRO A 756 -9.57 33.84 -63.26
N ILE A 757 -9.83 35.16 -63.25
CA ILE A 757 -10.75 35.78 -62.29
C ILE A 757 -12.12 35.79 -62.97
N PRO A 758 -13.17 35.19 -62.39
CA PRO A 758 -14.51 35.24 -62.97
C PRO A 758 -14.99 36.69 -63.08
N GLY A 759 -15.12 37.20 -64.31
CA GLY A 759 -15.85 38.43 -64.61
C GLY A 759 -15.07 39.62 -65.18
N GLN A 760 -13.74 39.58 -65.33
CA GLN A 760 -12.99 40.69 -65.97
C GLN A 760 -11.88 40.18 -66.92
N GLY A 761 -11.74 40.85 -68.08
CA GLY A 761 -10.96 40.38 -69.24
C GLY A 761 -9.43 40.25 -69.04
N LEU A 762 -8.82 39.47 -69.95
CA LEU A 762 -7.43 39.01 -69.96
C LEU A 762 -6.39 40.14 -70.12
N PHE A 763 -5.42 40.26 -69.21
CA PHE A 763 -4.24 41.14 -69.37
C PHE A 763 -2.92 40.35 -69.51
N LYS A 764 -2.01 40.90 -70.32
CA LYS A 764 -0.71 40.33 -70.72
C LYS A 764 0.40 40.93 -69.85
N ARG A 765 1.17 40.11 -69.10
CA ARG A 765 2.34 40.59 -68.34
C ARG A 765 3.55 40.79 -69.30
N ARG A 766 4.20 41.96 -69.26
CA ARG A 766 5.48 42.24 -69.97
C ARG A 766 6.67 42.05 -69.02
N LYS A 767 7.80 41.59 -69.56
CA LYS A 767 9.07 41.29 -68.87
C LYS A 767 9.72 42.51 -68.19
N SER A 768 10.48 42.19 -67.14
CA SER A 768 11.42 42.98 -66.31
C SER A 768 10.81 43.90 -65.25
N GLY A 769 10.79 43.40 -64.00
CA GLY A 769 10.41 44.16 -62.81
C GLY A 769 9.93 43.26 -61.66
N GLY A 770 10.78 42.34 -61.19
CA GLY A 770 10.51 41.59 -59.96
C GLY A 770 10.43 42.55 -58.75
N ALA A 771 9.49 42.29 -57.86
CA ALA A 771 9.17 43.04 -56.62
C ALA A 771 8.58 44.46 -56.74
N LYS A 772 8.79 45.22 -57.84
CA LYS A 772 8.33 46.63 -57.89
C LYS A 772 6.82 46.85 -58.14
N THR A 773 6.11 45.90 -58.76
CA THR A 773 4.71 46.12 -59.19
C THR A 773 3.67 45.62 -58.19
N VAL A 774 4.01 44.68 -57.29
CA VAL A 774 3.04 44.15 -56.30
C VAL A 774 2.76 45.15 -55.17
N LEU A 775 3.70 46.05 -54.85
CA LEU A 775 3.50 47.03 -53.78
C LEU A 775 2.54 48.17 -54.13
N GLN A 776 2.32 48.47 -55.41
CA GLN A 776 1.49 49.60 -55.81
C GLN A 776 -0.02 49.30 -55.66
N ASP A 777 -0.39 48.01 -55.67
CA ASP A 777 -1.77 47.56 -55.47
C ASP A 777 -2.16 47.44 -53.98
N VAL A 778 -1.19 47.30 -53.07
CA VAL A 778 -1.43 47.22 -51.62
C VAL A 778 -1.34 48.59 -50.92
N LEU A 779 -0.56 49.53 -51.46
CA LEU A 779 -0.31 50.85 -50.84
C LEU A 779 -0.29 51.98 -51.90
N PRO A 780 -1.44 52.47 -52.37
CA PRO A 780 -1.52 53.37 -53.53
C PRO A 780 -1.05 54.81 -53.26
N THR A 781 -0.83 55.21 -52.00
CA THR A 781 -0.47 56.59 -51.62
C THR A 781 1.02 56.84 -51.44
N ILE A 782 1.88 55.83 -51.62
CA ILE A 782 3.30 55.93 -51.27
C ILE A 782 4.18 55.84 -52.52
N SER A 783 4.97 56.88 -52.79
CA SER A 783 5.94 56.92 -53.90
C SER A 783 6.98 55.80 -53.78
N SER A 784 7.07 54.93 -54.79
CA SER A 784 7.87 53.70 -54.85
C SER A 784 9.39 53.89 -54.75
N ASP A 785 9.86 55.14 -54.81
CA ASP A 785 11.28 55.43 -54.99
C ASP A 785 12.05 55.55 -53.65
N LYS A 786 11.36 55.34 -52.51
CA LYS A 786 11.94 55.46 -51.17
C LYS A 786 11.54 54.35 -50.18
N LEU A 787 10.97 53.23 -50.66
CA LEU A 787 10.48 52.13 -49.82
C LEU A 787 11.46 50.96 -49.78
N ILE A 788 11.77 50.45 -48.58
CA ILE A 788 12.59 49.24 -48.41
C ILE A 788 11.79 48.20 -47.63
N LEU A 789 11.71 46.98 -48.18
CA LEU A 789 11.11 45.81 -47.56
C LEU A 789 12.12 45.10 -46.67
N TYR A 790 11.70 44.72 -45.46
CA TYR A 790 12.47 43.81 -44.61
C TYR A 790 11.65 42.60 -44.18
N PRO A 791 12.24 41.38 -44.24
CA PRO A 791 11.63 40.21 -43.65
C PRO A 791 11.83 40.24 -42.13
N THR A 792 10.71 40.31 -41.41
CA THR A 792 10.53 39.93 -40.00
C THR A 792 11.45 40.61 -38.97
N VAL A 793 10.91 41.59 -38.23
CA VAL A 793 11.62 42.23 -37.10
C VAL A 793 11.29 41.48 -35.80
N SER A 794 12.31 41.01 -35.08
CA SER A 794 12.21 40.49 -33.71
C SER A 794 12.62 41.54 -32.67
N LYS A 795 12.20 41.36 -31.42
CA LYS A 795 12.44 42.31 -30.31
C LYS A 795 13.94 42.50 -30.09
N GLY A 796 14.46 43.69 -30.40
CA GLY A 796 15.88 44.05 -30.23
C GLY A 796 16.68 44.23 -31.53
N ASN A 797 16.10 43.92 -32.70
CA ASN A 797 16.77 44.11 -34.00
C ASN A 797 17.08 45.59 -34.26
N GLN A 798 18.22 45.86 -34.91
CA GLN A 798 18.68 47.20 -35.25
C GLN A 798 18.94 47.30 -36.75
N VAL A 799 18.54 48.41 -37.37
CA VAL A 799 18.83 48.70 -38.78
C VAL A 799 19.87 49.79 -38.85
N THR A 800 21.05 49.48 -39.38
CA THR A 800 22.12 50.45 -39.59
C THR A 800 22.01 51.03 -41.00
N ILE A 801 21.96 52.35 -41.08
CA ILE A 801 21.91 53.13 -42.30
C ILE A 801 23.24 53.87 -42.46
N SER A 802 23.94 53.61 -43.56
CA SER A 802 25.22 54.25 -43.86
C SER A 802 25.12 55.13 -45.11
N GLY A 803 25.89 56.23 -45.11
CA GLY A 803 25.92 57.21 -46.19
C GLY A 803 25.01 58.43 -45.99
N VAL A 804 24.49 58.62 -44.77
CA VAL A 804 23.73 59.80 -44.37
C VAL A 804 24.71 60.98 -44.19
N LYS A 805 24.36 62.18 -44.67
CA LYS A 805 25.20 63.40 -44.57
C LYS A 805 24.49 64.60 -43.95
N THR A 806 23.21 64.43 -43.60
CA THR A 806 22.32 65.43 -43.00
C THR A 806 21.30 64.70 -42.14
N ASP A 807 20.57 65.43 -41.29
CA ASP A 807 19.41 64.89 -40.59
C ASP A 807 18.46 64.21 -41.59
N PHE A 808 17.85 63.10 -41.21
CA PHE A 808 16.91 62.39 -42.07
C PHE A 808 15.71 61.89 -41.28
N SER A 809 14.55 61.86 -41.95
CA SER A 809 13.28 61.42 -41.38
C SER A 809 12.83 60.11 -42.01
N TYR A 810 12.27 59.21 -41.21
CA TYR A 810 11.70 57.95 -41.66
C TYR A 810 10.32 57.68 -41.07
N ALA A 811 9.56 56.83 -41.74
CA ALA A 811 8.26 56.30 -41.34
C ALA A 811 8.29 54.77 -41.36
N VAL A 812 7.64 54.12 -40.41
CA VAL A 812 7.48 52.67 -40.34
C VAL A 812 6.00 52.33 -40.50
N TYR A 813 5.69 51.35 -41.33
CA TYR A 813 4.34 50.85 -41.57
C TYR A 813 4.27 49.34 -41.31
N ASP A 814 3.10 48.81 -40.94
CA ASP A 814 2.88 47.36 -40.91
C ASP A 814 2.57 46.80 -42.31
N ILE A 815 2.45 45.47 -42.43
CA ILE A 815 2.10 44.80 -43.69
C ILE A 815 0.78 45.25 -44.32
N THR A 816 -0.11 45.87 -43.53
CA THR A 816 -1.40 46.41 -44.02
C THR A 816 -1.26 47.84 -44.52
N GLY A 817 -0.10 48.46 -44.36
CA GLY A 817 0.18 49.82 -44.77
C GLY A 817 -0.18 50.89 -43.75
N LYS A 818 -0.51 50.50 -42.52
CA LYS A 818 -0.82 51.45 -41.44
C LYS A 818 0.47 52.02 -40.87
N LEU A 819 0.54 53.35 -40.75
CA LEU A 819 1.67 54.05 -40.15
C LEU A 819 1.77 53.69 -38.66
N ILE A 820 2.93 53.18 -38.25
CA ILE A 820 3.24 52.80 -36.87
C ILE A 820 3.97 53.94 -36.17
N GLU A 821 5.04 54.46 -36.80
CA GLU A 821 5.82 55.56 -36.24
C GLU A 821 6.50 56.39 -37.32
N THR A 822 6.82 57.63 -36.97
CA THR A 822 7.68 58.53 -37.74
C THR A 822 8.70 59.15 -36.81
N ASN A 823 9.96 59.24 -37.24
CA ASN A 823 11.01 59.85 -36.43
C ASN A 823 12.02 60.59 -37.31
N THR A 824 12.71 61.57 -36.73
CA THR A 824 13.78 62.35 -37.37
C THR A 824 15.04 62.18 -36.54
N LEU A 825 16.09 61.65 -37.17
CA LEU A 825 17.38 61.47 -36.51
C LEU A 825 18.34 62.59 -36.92
N PRO A 826 18.94 63.30 -35.94
CA PRO A 826 19.95 64.31 -36.23
C PRO A 826 21.25 63.65 -36.67
N TYR A 827 21.96 64.25 -37.64
CA TYR A 827 23.23 63.75 -38.14
C TYR A 827 24.33 63.88 -37.08
N THR A 828 24.75 62.75 -36.55
CA THR A 828 25.84 62.64 -35.57
C THR A 828 27.05 61.87 -36.11
N SER A 829 26.88 61.01 -37.13
CA SER A 829 27.93 60.22 -37.78
C SER A 829 27.47 59.70 -39.15
N ALA A 830 28.44 59.29 -39.99
CA ALA A 830 28.20 58.74 -41.34
C ALA A 830 27.41 57.42 -41.37
N GLU A 831 27.32 56.73 -40.23
CA GLU A 831 26.45 55.59 -39.97
C GLU A 831 25.51 55.92 -38.82
N GLN A 832 24.23 55.65 -39.01
CA GLN A 832 23.18 55.88 -38.02
C GLN A 832 22.36 54.61 -37.82
N VAL A 833 21.99 54.32 -36.58
CA VAL A 833 21.28 53.09 -36.22
C VAL A 833 19.85 53.41 -35.81
N ILE A 834 18.89 52.83 -36.51
CA ILE A 834 17.48 52.80 -36.10
C ILE A 834 17.30 51.62 -35.15
N LYS A 835 16.97 51.92 -33.89
CA LYS A 835 16.61 50.92 -32.89
C LYS A 835 15.10 50.90 -32.74
N PHE A 836 14.48 49.76 -33.05
CA PHE A 836 13.04 49.59 -32.84
C PHE A 836 12.77 49.41 -31.35
N GLY A 837 11.94 50.29 -30.78
CA GLY A 837 11.56 50.23 -29.36
C GLY A 837 10.67 49.03 -29.05
N SER A 838 10.39 48.80 -27.77
CA SER A 838 9.57 47.68 -27.24
C SER A 838 8.09 47.66 -27.69
N LYS A 839 7.67 48.59 -28.55
CA LYS A 839 6.29 48.74 -29.06
C LYS A 839 5.98 47.89 -30.29
N LEU A 840 6.99 47.33 -30.97
CA LEU A 840 6.81 46.49 -32.17
C LEU A 840 6.83 45.00 -31.78
N GLY A 841 5.75 44.26 -32.13
CA GLY A 841 5.68 42.80 -31.99
C GLY A 841 6.40 42.07 -33.14
N THR A 842 6.51 40.74 -33.07
CA THR A 842 7.13 39.93 -34.13
C THR A 842 6.29 40.00 -35.41
N GLY A 843 6.84 40.51 -36.50
CA GLY A 843 6.09 40.67 -37.75
C GLY A 843 6.88 41.35 -38.88
N MET A 844 6.31 41.40 -40.09
CA MET A 844 6.87 42.14 -41.23
C MET A 844 6.45 43.62 -41.18
N TYR A 845 7.39 44.51 -41.52
CA TYR A 845 7.19 45.96 -41.49
C TYR A 845 7.85 46.63 -42.70
N PHE A 846 7.32 47.76 -43.13
CA PHE A 846 7.89 48.59 -44.19
C PHE A 846 8.53 49.84 -43.59
N ILE A 847 9.68 50.25 -44.13
CA ILE A 847 10.32 51.52 -43.75
C ILE A 847 10.40 52.41 -44.97
N GLN A 848 9.93 53.64 -44.82
CA GLN A 848 9.99 54.68 -45.84
C GLN A 848 10.86 55.82 -45.36
N ILE A 849 11.81 56.26 -46.18
CA ILE A 849 12.55 57.51 -45.92
C ILE A 849 11.76 58.68 -46.49
N LEU A 850 11.40 59.65 -45.65
CA LEU A 850 10.48 60.71 -46.04
C LEU A 850 11.20 61.83 -46.83
N GLU A 851 12.39 62.25 -46.40
CA GLU A 851 13.19 63.27 -47.10
C GLU A 851 14.70 63.03 -47.02
N THR A 852 15.38 63.05 -48.17
CA THR A 852 16.83 63.22 -48.28
C THR A 852 17.09 64.28 -49.35
N ASN A 853 17.84 65.33 -49.02
CA ASN A 853 18.23 66.34 -49.99
C ASN A 853 19.24 65.73 -50.97
N LYS A 854 18.77 65.42 -52.19
CA LYS A 854 19.46 65.13 -53.46
C LYS A 854 20.75 64.27 -53.43
N LYS A 855 20.66 63.10 -54.08
CA LYS A 855 21.74 62.23 -54.61
C LYS A 855 22.71 61.64 -53.56
N THR A 856 22.17 60.89 -52.60
CA THR A 856 22.99 60.03 -51.72
C THR A 856 22.53 58.58 -51.88
N SER A 857 23.45 57.70 -52.28
CA SER A 857 23.23 56.24 -52.28
C SER A 857 23.32 55.75 -50.85
N LEU A 858 22.18 55.39 -50.24
CA LEU A 858 22.13 54.82 -48.90
C LEU A 858 22.43 53.32 -48.96
N LYS A 859 23.30 52.85 -48.07
CA LYS A 859 23.51 51.42 -47.83
C LYS A 859 22.84 51.04 -46.51
N PHE A 860 22.22 49.88 -46.49
CA PHE A 860 21.53 49.37 -45.31
C PHE A 860 22.13 48.03 -44.92
N MET A 861 22.40 47.85 -43.62
CA MET A 861 22.86 46.58 -43.04
C MET A 861 22.00 46.26 -41.82
N VAL A 862 21.58 45.00 -41.71
CA VAL A 862 20.79 44.47 -40.58
C VAL A 862 21.68 43.48 -39.83
N ASN A 863 21.74 43.62 -38.50
CA ASN A 863 22.37 42.65 -37.59
C ASN A 863 21.29 41.94 -36.78
#